data_AF-A0A5N7B6G2-F1
#
_entry.id   AF-A0A5N7B6G2-F1
#
_cell.length_a   1.000
_cell.length_b   1.000
_cell.length_c   1.000
_cell.angle_alpha   90.00
_cell.angle_beta   90.00
_cell.angle_gamma   90.00
#
_symmetry.space_group_name_H-M   'P 1'
#
loop_
_entity.id
_entity.type
_entity.pdbx_description
1 polymer ?
#
loop_
_entity_poly.entity_id
_entity_poly.type
_entity_poly.pdbx_seq_one_letter_code
_entity_poly.pdbx_strand_id
1 'polypeptide(L)'
;MRINTLFSLVSLVPTLAVASLSGSVGPLTSASTKAAKKTCNVLDYGAKADKTTDLGPPLASAFADCKSGGLVYVPSGDYALSTWVKLNGGKAWALQIDGTIYRTGTDGGNMIFIEHTSDFELFSSTSSGAMQGLGYEYHKDNSWSGPRLLRLYDVTDFSVHDFILVDAPAFHFSLDTCTNGEVYNMAIRGGNHGGLDGVDVWSTNIWIHDIEVTNKDECVTVKSPSKNILVENIYCNWSGGCGMGSLGKDTDISDITYRNIYTWNSNNMMFIKSNGGSGSATNLLFENFIGHGNAYSFDIDSYWASMSSQGGSGVELSNITLKNWKGTEENGAARGPIKIVCPDGAPCYDITIEDFAMWTEDSSRQRQWYSCRNAYGTGFCLKSGSSHVTYEATTTTVSSAPSGYSAATMAADLKTDFGSTVSIPIPTIPTSFYPGATPYSALMANRGSTAKVRAVVASSKPTTVTEATPTTTSSSTPEPTLATEQQSSQQSSQQSTGESHVDFKISQFASSVLDNKVSYLTEPYQFLPAAGMASSATDSSPPDGTGVIQLDPWLEPFRDALKQRFSFVEGWVKTINETEGGLDTFSKSYEKFGLNVQSNGDIVYREWAPNAVQAQLVGEFNNWDGKAHPMTKNDFGVWEVTVPAVNGAPAIPHDSKIKISMVTPSGEQIYRIPAWIKRVVQDLSVSPTYESVFWNPPAEEQYKFQHPRPKKPESLRIYEAHVGISSPETKVATYKEFTANMLPRIKYLGYNAIQLMAIMEHAYYASFGYQINNFFAASSRYGTPEDLKELVDKAHSMGLVVLLDVVHSHASKNVLDGLNMFDGTDHLYFHGGGKGQHELWDSRLFNYGNHEVLRFLLSNLRFWMEEYGFDGFRFDGVTSMLYTHHGIGTRHGEKTIAYAESHDQALVGDKTLMMWLCDKEMYTHMSVLTEFTPIIERGMALHKMIRLVTHGLGGEGYLNFEGNEFGHPEWLDFPREGNNNSFWYARRQLNLTEDHLLRYKYLNEFDRAMQLTEEKFGWLHSPQAYVSLKNEADKILVFERAGLLWIFNFHPTDSFTDYRVGVEQAGTYRIVLDTDDSTFGGLNRNHKETRFFTTDFSWNGRSNFLQVYTPTRTALVLALEETL
;
A
#
# COMPACT_ATOMS: atom_id res chain seq x y z
N MET A 1 -46.42 38.91 -17.62
CA MET A 1 -45.62 40.12 -17.89
C MET A 1 -44.32 39.97 -17.10
N ARG A 2 -43.21 39.79 -17.83
CA ARG A 2 -41.77 39.78 -17.48
C ARG A 2 -41.27 39.12 -16.17
N ILE A 3 -40.61 37.98 -16.41
CA ILE A 3 -39.58 37.25 -15.65
C ILE A 3 -38.33 38.14 -15.43
N ASN A 4 -37.68 38.06 -14.26
CA ASN A 4 -36.21 37.99 -14.13
C ASN A 4 -35.69 37.82 -12.69
N THR A 5 -34.82 36.81 -12.54
CA THR A 5 -33.60 36.67 -11.68
C THR A 5 -33.66 36.85 -10.15
N LEU A 6 -33.33 35.78 -9.42
CA LEU A 6 -32.07 35.68 -8.65
C LEU A 6 -31.86 34.23 -8.13
N PHE A 7 -30.88 33.52 -8.68
CA PHE A 7 -30.27 32.32 -8.10
C PHE A 7 -28.76 32.50 -8.27
N SER A 8 -27.99 32.50 -7.17
CA SER A 8 -26.58 32.12 -7.09
C SER A 8 -26.05 32.42 -5.69
N LEU A 9 -25.78 31.36 -4.90
CA LEU A 9 -24.77 31.38 -3.83
C LEU A 9 -24.34 29.93 -3.62
N VAL A 10 -23.40 29.52 -4.47
CA VAL A 10 -22.58 28.32 -4.35
C VAL A 10 -21.53 28.61 -3.27
N SER A 11 -21.52 27.80 -2.22
CA SER A 11 -20.41 27.73 -1.27
C SER A 11 -19.23 27.03 -1.93
N LEU A 12 -18.14 27.77 -2.17
CA LEU A 12 -16.85 27.21 -2.61
C LEU A 12 -16.28 26.33 -1.49
N VAL A 13 -16.08 25.05 -1.78
CA VAL A 13 -15.20 24.15 -1.04
C VAL A 13 -13.78 24.36 -1.60
N PRO A 14 -12.74 24.61 -0.78
CA PRO A 14 -11.37 24.65 -1.29
C PRO A 14 -11.00 23.25 -1.80
N THR A 15 -10.71 23.16 -3.09
CA THR A 15 -10.13 21.97 -3.73
C THR A 15 -8.74 21.76 -3.14
N LEU A 16 -8.54 20.69 -2.37
CA LEU A 16 -7.20 20.28 -1.94
C LEU A 16 -6.38 19.96 -3.20
N ALA A 17 -5.26 20.66 -3.37
CA ALA A 17 -4.31 20.37 -4.42
C ALA A 17 -3.66 19.02 -4.15
N VAL A 18 -4.00 17.99 -4.93
CA VAL A 18 -3.35 16.67 -4.86
C VAL A 18 -2.57 16.51 -6.16
N ALA A 19 -1.26 16.67 -6.10
CA ALA A 19 -0.40 16.18 -7.17
C ALA A 19 0.13 14.79 -6.80
N SER A 20 -0.26 13.83 -7.63
CA SER A 20 0.19 12.44 -7.60
C SER A 20 0.93 12.15 -8.91
N LEU A 21 1.89 11.22 -8.87
CA LEU A 21 2.49 10.67 -10.10
C LEU A 21 1.37 10.19 -11.03
N SER A 22 1.50 10.43 -12.34
CA SER A 22 0.50 10.02 -13.34
C SER A 22 0.61 8.55 -13.77
N GLY A 23 1.62 7.83 -13.27
CA GLY A 23 1.91 6.43 -13.58
C GLY A 23 3.16 5.93 -12.86
N SER A 24 3.72 4.80 -13.29
CA SER A 24 4.99 4.30 -12.77
C SER A 24 6.16 5.23 -13.13
N VAL A 25 7.21 5.17 -12.32
CA VAL A 25 8.50 5.81 -12.54
C VAL A 25 9.60 4.76 -12.39
N GLY A 26 10.77 5.03 -12.95
CA GLY A 26 11.90 4.11 -12.90
C GLY A 26 12.10 3.30 -14.20
N PRO A 27 13.19 2.51 -14.28
CA PRO A 27 13.48 1.68 -15.44
C PRO A 27 12.51 0.50 -15.58
N LEU A 28 12.20 0.12 -16.82
CA LEU A 28 11.33 -1.04 -17.14
C LEU A 28 12.04 -2.39 -16.94
N THR A 29 13.36 -2.41 -17.02
CA THR A 29 14.16 -3.62 -16.79
C THR A 29 15.28 -3.36 -15.78
N SER A 30 15.57 -4.34 -14.93
CA SER A 30 16.57 -4.21 -13.88
C SER A 30 18.01 -4.13 -14.44
N ALA A 31 18.91 -3.41 -13.76
CA ALA A 31 20.35 -3.44 -14.03
C ALA A 31 20.91 -4.88 -14.14
N SER A 32 20.42 -5.82 -13.32
CA SER A 32 20.83 -7.23 -13.39
C SER A 32 20.43 -7.91 -14.69
N THR A 33 19.23 -7.62 -15.22
CA THR A 33 18.76 -8.12 -16.52
C THR A 33 19.62 -7.55 -17.65
N LYS A 34 19.94 -6.25 -17.57
CA LYS A 34 20.79 -5.56 -18.54
C LYS A 34 22.23 -6.12 -18.52
N ALA A 35 22.78 -6.33 -17.33
CA ALA A 35 24.10 -6.93 -17.12
C ALA A 35 24.21 -8.36 -17.65
N ALA A 36 23.15 -9.16 -17.47
CA ALA A 36 23.08 -10.54 -17.97
C ALA A 36 23.12 -10.62 -19.50
N LYS A 37 22.66 -9.59 -20.20
CA LYS A 37 22.78 -9.51 -21.67
C LYS A 37 24.21 -9.23 -22.10
N LYS A 38 24.83 -8.19 -21.54
CA LYS A 38 26.22 -7.82 -21.79
C LYS A 38 26.67 -6.83 -20.72
N THR A 39 27.85 -7.05 -20.16
CA THR A 39 28.53 -6.06 -19.32
C THR A 39 29.75 -5.53 -20.08
N CYS A 40 29.77 -4.23 -20.34
CA CYS A 40 30.87 -3.51 -20.97
C CYS A 40 31.67 -2.79 -19.89
N ASN A 41 32.69 -3.46 -19.35
CA ASN A 41 33.59 -2.87 -18.37
C ASN A 41 34.55 -1.91 -19.08
N VAL A 42 34.58 -0.63 -18.69
CA VAL A 42 35.41 0.40 -19.36
C VAL A 42 36.90 0.08 -19.39
N LEU A 43 37.40 -0.79 -18.50
CA LEU A 43 38.78 -1.26 -18.53
C LEU A 43 39.10 -2.07 -19.80
N ASP A 44 38.12 -2.82 -20.33
CA ASP A 44 38.26 -3.58 -21.57
C ASP A 44 38.31 -2.68 -22.81
N TYR A 45 37.90 -1.42 -22.65
CA TYR A 45 37.92 -0.37 -23.67
C TYR A 45 39.08 0.62 -23.47
N GLY A 46 40.02 0.30 -22.58
CA GLY A 46 41.27 1.05 -22.39
C GLY A 46 41.25 2.09 -21.26
N ALA A 47 40.19 2.16 -20.44
CA ALA A 47 40.19 3.00 -19.24
C ALA A 47 41.23 2.52 -18.22
N LYS A 48 41.73 3.44 -17.39
CA LYS A 48 42.61 3.12 -16.26
C LYS A 48 42.21 3.95 -15.04
N ALA A 49 42.13 3.30 -13.89
CA ALA A 49 41.89 3.93 -12.59
C ALA A 49 43.20 4.55 -12.03
N ASP A 50 43.82 5.45 -12.78
CA ASP A 50 45.09 6.11 -12.42
C ASP A 50 44.98 7.63 -12.27
N LYS A 51 43.74 8.16 -12.33
CA LYS A 51 43.42 9.60 -12.26
C LYS A 51 44.12 10.47 -13.31
N THR A 52 44.66 9.88 -14.37
CA THR A 52 45.39 10.60 -15.42
C THR A 52 44.96 10.21 -16.84
N THR A 53 44.64 8.94 -17.07
CA THR A 53 44.14 8.41 -18.34
C THR A 53 42.69 8.84 -18.53
N ASP A 54 42.38 9.40 -19.70
CA ASP A 54 41.02 9.89 -20.03
C ASP A 54 40.01 8.74 -20.14
N LEU A 55 38.97 8.78 -19.30
CA LEU A 55 37.84 7.86 -19.31
C LEU A 55 36.88 8.11 -20.48
N GLY A 56 36.90 9.29 -21.10
CA GLY A 56 35.89 9.70 -22.08
C GLY A 56 35.76 8.75 -23.27
N PRO A 57 36.83 8.50 -24.05
CA PRO A 57 36.77 7.58 -25.18
C PRO A 57 36.41 6.14 -24.80
N PRO A 58 37.01 5.53 -23.75
CA PRO A 58 36.60 4.21 -23.27
C PRO A 58 35.12 4.13 -22.86
N LEU A 59 34.59 5.14 -22.15
CA LEU A 59 33.19 5.18 -21.73
C LEU A 59 32.24 5.26 -22.93
N ALA A 60 32.55 6.09 -23.92
CA ALA A 60 31.76 6.20 -25.15
C ALA A 60 31.78 4.90 -25.97
N SER A 61 32.93 4.21 -26.03
CA SER A 61 33.03 2.90 -26.71
C SER A 61 32.28 1.79 -25.98
N ALA A 62 32.42 1.73 -24.65
CA ALA A 62 31.65 0.79 -23.83
C ALA A 62 30.14 1.00 -23.97
N PHE A 63 29.69 2.26 -23.98
CA PHE A 63 28.30 2.59 -24.27
C PHE A 63 27.88 2.16 -25.67
N ALA A 64 28.64 2.48 -26.72
CA ALA A 64 28.30 2.09 -28.09
C ALA A 64 28.06 0.57 -28.21
N ASP A 65 28.81 -0.20 -27.43
CA ASP A 65 28.76 -1.65 -27.37
C ASP A 65 27.63 -2.24 -26.50
N CYS A 66 27.13 -1.48 -25.52
CA CYS A 66 26.12 -1.93 -24.55
C CYS A 66 24.78 -1.16 -24.62
N LYS A 67 24.67 -0.09 -25.41
CA LYS A 67 23.47 0.76 -25.46
C LYS A 67 22.18 0.05 -25.90
N SER A 68 22.30 -1.15 -26.48
CA SER A 68 21.18 -1.98 -26.93
C SER A 68 20.91 -3.12 -25.95
N GLY A 69 20.63 -2.81 -24.67
CA GLY A 69 20.23 -3.81 -23.68
C GLY A 69 21.26 -4.19 -22.60
N GLY A 70 22.44 -3.57 -22.57
CA GLY A 70 23.58 -3.98 -21.74
C GLY A 70 23.89 -3.03 -20.57
N LEU A 71 24.81 -3.43 -19.69
CA LEU A 71 25.32 -2.62 -18.59
C LEU A 71 26.73 -2.10 -18.93
N VAL A 72 26.94 -0.80 -18.83
CA VAL A 72 28.25 -0.16 -18.86
C VAL A 72 28.75 -0.05 -17.42
N TYR A 73 29.95 -0.58 -17.15
CA TYR A 73 30.50 -0.64 -15.80
C TYR A 73 31.80 0.17 -15.70
N VAL A 74 31.82 1.13 -14.78
CA VAL A 74 33.00 1.85 -14.30
C VAL A 74 33.35 1.32 -12.90
N PRO A 75 34.36 0.43 -12.76
CA PRO A 75 34.74 -0.15 -11.47
C PRO A 75 35.23 0.87 -10.45
N SER A 76 35.37 0.45 -9.19
CA SER A 76 35.99 1.26 -8.15
C SER A 76 37.43 1.67 -8.51
N GLY A 77 37.76 2.94 -8.26
CA GLY A 77 39.04 3.55 -8.60
C GLY A 77 38.88 5.03 -8.94
N ASP A 78 40.01 5.73 -9.14
CA ASP A 78 40.03 7.15 -9.51
C ASP A 78 40.25 7.30 -11.03
N TYR A 79 39.33 7.95 -11.73
CA TYR A 79 39.36 8.11 -13.19
C TYR A 79 39.44 9.59 -13.55
N ALA A 80 40.24 9.96 -14.55
CA ALA A 80 40.21 11.30 -15.12
C ALA A 80 39.19 11.38 -16.26
N LEU A 81 38.50 12.51 -16.42
CA LEU A 81 37.65 12.79 -17.56
C LEU A 81 38.07 14.13 -18.19
N SER A 82 38.79 14.05 -19.30
CA SER A 82 39.17 15.21 -20.11
C SER A 82 38.28 15.43 -21.32
N THR A 83 37.73 14.35 -21.88
CA THR A 83 36.79 14.40 -23.00
C THR A 83 35.36 14.22 -22.50
N TRP A 84 34.50 15.21 -22.72
CA TRP A 84 33.07 15.12 -22.39
C TRP A 84 32.37 14.02 -23.15
N VAL A 85 31.45 13.34 -22.47
CA VAL A 85 30.82 12.14 -22.98
C VAL A 85 29.35 12.41 -23.27
N LYS A 86 28.99 12.22 -24.53
CA LYS A 86 27.61 12.30 -25.02
C LYS A 86 27.10 10.91 -25.37
N LEU A 87 26.19 10.38 -24.54
CA LEU A 87 25.60 9.05 -24.67
C LEU A 87 24.21 9.16 -25.29
N ASN A 88 24.12 8.93 -26.61
CA ASN A 88 22.91 9.13 -27.39
C ASN A 88 22.31 7.82 -27.91
N GLY A 89 20.99 7.66 -27.78
CA GLY A 89 20.23 6.62 -28.48
C GLY A 89 20.40 5.21 -27.90
N GLY A 90 20.15 5.06 -26.59
CA GLY A 90 20.16 3.79 -25.86
C GLY A 90 18.75 3.26 -25.54
N LYS A 91 18.63 1.94 -25.35
CA LYS A 91 17.40 1.30 -24.90
C LYS A 91 17.71 0.12 -23.99
N ALA A 92 17.03 0.07 -22.85
CA ALA A 92 17.17 -0.99 -21.84
C ALA A 92 18.62 -1.16 -21.39
N TRP A 93 19.30 -0.08 -21.01
CA TRP A 93 20.72 -0.12 -20.64
C TRP A 93 20.98 0.54 -19.29
N ALA A 94 22.11 0.23 -18.67
CA ALA A 94 22.48 0.75 -17.37
C ALA A 94 23.91 1.29 -17.36
N LEU A 95 24.15 2.32 -16.55
CA LEU A 95 25.47 2.89 -16.27
C LEU A 95 25.77 2.71 -14.78
N GLN A 96 26.53 1.66 -14.45
CA GLN A 96 27.01 1.43 -13.09
C GLN A 96 28.37 2.10 -12.91
N ILE A 97 28.46 3.05 -11.97
CA ILE A 97 29.70 3.75 -11.64
C ILE A 97 30.01 3.54 -10.16
N ASP A 98 30.99 2.68 -9.87
CA ASP A 98 31.51 2.46 -8.51
C ASP A 98 32.83 3.18 -8.24
N GLY A 99 33.40 3.83 -9.26
CA GLY A 99 34.58 4.67 -9.17
C GLY A 99 34.27 6.15 -8.91
N THR A 100 35.33 6.92 -8.69
CA THR A 100 35.27 8.38 -8.66
C THR A 100 35.81 8.95 -9.96
N ILE A 101 35.00 9.74 -10.67
CA ILE A 101 35.37 10.43 -11.90
C ILE A 101 35.77 11.87 -11.57
N TYR A 102 36.99 12.26 -11.88
CA TYR A 102 37.53 13.61 -11.67
C TYR A 102 37.55 14.38 -12.98
N ARG A 103 37.02 15.60 -12.96
CA ARG A 103 37.16 16.55 -14.08
C ARG A 103 38.63 16.90 -14.30
N THR A 104 39.15 16.63 -15.48
CA THR A 104 40.45 17.16 -15.95
C THR A 104 40.31 18.04 -17.19
N GLY A 105 39.20 17.92 -17.91
CA GLY A 105 38.85 18.76 -19.06
C GLY A 105 38.43 20.17 -18.63
N THR A 106 38.57 21.13 -19.54
CA THR A 106 38.27 22.55 -19.26
C THR A 106 37.13 23.14 -20.10
N ASP A 107 36.63 22.37 -21.06
CA ASP A 107 35.59 22.82 -21.98
C ASP A 107 34.25 23.04 -21.26
N GLY A 108 33.42 23.96 -21.77
CA GLY A 108 32.04 24.10 -21.30
C GLY A 108 31.17 22.90 -21.70
N GLY A 109 29.93 22.86 -21.20
CA GLY A 109 28.98 21.79 -21.53
C GLY A 109 28.65 20.92 -20.31
N ASN A 110 28.57 19.59 -20.50
CA ASN A 110 28.32 18.63 -19.42
C ASN A 110 29.39 17.53 -19.49
N MET A 111 29.92 17.12 -18.34
CA MET A 111 30.88 16.00 -18.27
C MET A 111 30.26 14.72 -18.84
N ILE A 112 29.06 14.38 -18.38
CA ILE A 112 28.24 13.29 -18.93
C ILE A 112 26.88 13.85 -19.35
N PHE A 113 26.57 13.70 -20.63
CA PHE A 113 25.29 14.07 -21.22
C PHE A 113 24.61 12.83 -21.81
N ILE A 114 23.50 12.43 -21.23
CA ILE A 114 22.70 11.27 -21.67
C ILE A 114 21.45 11.81 -22.36
N GLU A 115 21.21 11.39 -23.60
CA GLU A 115 20.07 11.87 -24.38
C GLU A 115 19.38 10.77 -25.21
N HIS A 116 18.09 11.00 -25.47
CA HIS A 116 17.27 10.17 -26.36
C HIS A 116 17.36 8.67 -25.99
N THR A 117 17.20 8.37 -24.71
CA THR A 117 17.30 7.00 -24.17
C THR A 117 16.02 6.59 -23.45
N SER A 118 15.76 5.28 -23.45
CA SER A 118 14.61 4.69 -22.73
C SER A 118 15.03 3.49 -21.90
N ASP A 119 14.32 3.22 -20.80
CA ASP A 119 14.61 2.11 -19.88
C ASP A 119 16.06 2.16 -19.38
N PHE A 120 16.37 3.22 -18.64
CA PHE A 120 17.74 3.62 -18.28
C PHE A 120 17.97 3.63 -16.76
N GLU A 121 19.14 3.20 -16.30
CA GLU A 121 19.48 3.21 -14.87
C GLU A 121 20.92 3.70 -14.67
N LEU A 122 21.14 4.74 -13.86
CA LEU A 122 22.47 5.19 -13.42
C LEU A 122 22.61 4.97 -11.92
N PHE A 123 23.61 4.21 -11.50
CA PHE A 123 23.78 3.93 -10.08
C PHE A 123 25.22 3.61 -9.66
N SER A 124 25.48 3.67 -8.35
CA SER A 124 26.62 2.98 -7.73
C SER A 124 26.10 1.81 -6.88
N SER A 125 26.63 0.61 -7.10
CA SER A 125 26.32 -0.55 -6.27
C SER A 125 26.88 -0.43 -4.84
N THR A 126 27.87 0.44 -4.66
CA THR A 126 28.54 0.70 -3.38
C THR A 126 28.03 1.95 -2.67
N SER A 127 27.04 2.65 -3.24
CA SER A 127 26.57 3.97 -2.78
C SER A 127 27.70 4.99 -2.56
N SER A 128 28.84 4.79 -3.23
CA SER A 128 30.10 5.53 -3.05
C SER A 128 30.69 6.05 -4.36
N GLY A 129 30.13 5.65 -5.50
CA GLY A 129 30.48 6.20 -6.81
C GLY A 129 30.19 7.70 -6.87
N ALA A 130 31.10 8.46 -7.49
CA ALA A 130 31.05 9.91 -7.44
C ALA A 130 31.56 10.58 -8.73
N MET A 131 31.05 11.77 -9.01
CA MET A 131 31.65 12.73 -9.95
C MET A 131 32.15 13.96 -9.20
N GLN A 132 33.44 14.25 -9.35
CA GLN A 132 34.16 15.36 -8.71
C GLN A 132 34.57 16.38 -9.77
N GLY A 133 33.87 17.51 -9.77
CA GLY A 133 34.00 18.58 -10.76
C GLY A 133 35.19 19.52 -10.54
N LEU A 134 35.78 19.54 -9.33
CA LEU A 134 36.88 20.44 -8.97
C LEU A 134 36.57 21.91 -9.33
N GLY A 135 35.33 22.34 -9.08
CA GLY A 135 34.80 23.68 -9.32
C GLY A 135 35.63 24.77 -8.68
N TYR A 136 36.23 24.51 -7.52
CA TYR A 136 37.13 25.43 -6.84
C TYR A 136 38.29 25.94 -7.72
N GLU A 137 38.72 25.15 -8.71
CA GLU A 137 39.78 25.54 -9.65
C GLU A 137 39.35 26.67 -10.59
N TYR A 138 38.05 26.77 -10.89
CA TYR A 138 37.47 27.88 -11.65
C TYR A 138 37.15 29.06 -10.73
N HIS A 139 36.53 28.76 -9.58
CA HIS A 139 35.99 29.76 -8.68
C HIS A 139 37.09 30.59 -7.99
N LYS A 140 38.29 30.03 -7.74
CA LYS A 140 39.45 30.80 -7.22
C LYS A 140 39.89 31.94 -8.13
N ASP A 141 39.60 31.82 -9.43
CA ASP A 141 39.87 32.83 -10.45
C ASP A 141 38.60 33.63 -10.82
N ASN A 142 37.54 33.54 -10.01
CA ASN A 142 36.24 34.16 -10.19
C ASN A 142 35.55 33.79 -11.53
N SER A 143 35.77 32.54 -11.99
CA SER A 143 35.15 31.99 -13.19
C SER A 143 33.99 31.06 -12.82
N TRP A 144 32.81 31.29 -13.38
CA TRP A 144 31.56 30.57 -13.03
C TRP A 144 30.88 29.90 -14.23
N SER A 145 31.57 29.84 -15.37
CA SER A 145 31.02 29.38 -16.66
C SER A 145 31.58 28.03 -17.12
N GLY A 146 31.92 27.16 -16.18
CA GLY A 146 32.52 25.85 -16.46
C GLY A 146 31.50 24.75 -16.81
N PRO A 147 31.94 23.49 -16.92
CA PRO A 147 31.05 22.37 -17.22
C PRO A 147 30.09 22.06 -16.08
N ARG A 148 28.92 21.55 -16.46
CA ARG A 148 27.97 20.86 -15.58
C ARG A 148 28.40 19.41 -15.40
N LEU A 149 27.96 18.73 -14.34
CA LEU A 149 28.34 17.33 -14.15
C LEU A 149 27.47 16.38 -14.97
N LEU A 150 26.16 16.37 -14.71
CA LEU A 150 25.23 15.41 -15.30
C LEU A 150 24.01 16.09 -15.92
N ARG A 151 23.67 15.67 -17.15
CA ARG A 151 22.41 16.06 -17.80
C ARG A 151 21.70 14.86 -18.42
N LEU A 152 20.40 14.82 -18.21
CA LEU A 152 19.45 13.97 -18.95
C LEU A 152 18.61 14.84 -19.87
N TYR A 153 18.46 14.41 -21.13
CA TYR A 153 17.59 15.05 -22.11
C TYR A 153 16.76 14.03 -22.89
N ASP A 154 15.44 14.19 -22.91
CA ASP A 154 14.55 13.27 -23.63
C ASP A 154 14.80 11.81 -23.23
N VAL A 155 14.69 11.57 -21.92
CA VAL A 155 14.90 10.26 -21.30
C VAL A 155 13.59 9.74 -20.73
N THR A 156 13.22 8.51 -21.07
CA THR A 156 11.98 7.87 -20.58
C THR A 156 12.26 6.62 -19.75
N ASP A 157 11.44 6.40 -18.73
CA ASP A 157 11.47 5.20 -17.87
C ASP A 157 12.87 4.98 -17.30
N PHE A 158 13.24 5.79 -16.32
CA PHE A 158 14.62 5.81 -15.85
C PHE A 158 14.77 6.01 -14.34
N SER A 159 15.93 5.62 -13.83
CA SER A 159 16.37 6.01 -12.49
C SER A 159 17.81 6.52 -12.43
N VAL A 160 18.06 7.42 -11.48
CA VAL A 160 19.41 7.87 -11.09
C VAL A 160 19.50 7.78 -9.57
N HIS A 161 20.36 6.91 -9.03
CA HIS A 161 20.39 6.71 -7.59
C HIS A 161 21.70 6.21 -7.01
N ASP A 162 21.82 6.29 -5.68
CA ASP A 162 22.99 5.84 -4.92
C ASP A 162 24.29 6.49 -5.43
N PHE A 163 24.21 7.75 -5.87
CA PHE A 163 25.30 8.42 -6.57
C PHE A 163 25.59 9.83 -6.04
N ILE A 164 26.86 10.24 -6.11
CA ILE A 164 27.36 11.46 -5.48
C ILE A 164 27.86 12.45 -6.54
N LEU A 165 27.45 13.72 -6.43
CA LEU A 165 27.87 14.81 -7.33
C LEU A 165 28.53 15.92 -6.52
N VAL A 166 29.76 16.30 -6.86
CA VAL A 166 30.58 17.17 -6.01
C VAL A 166 31.29 18.25 -6.82
N ASP A 167 31.24 19.46 -6.31
CA ASP A 167 32.04 20.63 -6.72
C ASP A 167 31.94 20.91 -8.22
N ALA A 168 30.72 21.01 -8.72
CA ALA A 168 30.50 21.41 -10.10
C ALA A 168 31.05 22.84 -10.34
N PRO A 169 31.77 23.08 -11.46
CA PRO A 169 32.09 24.45 -11.88
C PRO A 169 30.84 25.32 -12.14
N ALA A 170 29.72 24.67 -12.50
CA ALA A 170 28.38 25.26 -12.66
C ALA A 170 27.33 24.31 -12.01
N PHE A 171 26.32 23.86 -12.77
CA PHE A 171 25.22 23.00 -12.29
C PHE A 171 25.64 21.55 -12.03
N HIS A 172 25.06 20.92 -11.01
CA HIS A 172 25.32 19.50 -10.72
C HIS A 172 24.47 18.58 -11.59
N PHE A 173 23.13 18.71 -11.53
CA PHE A 173 22.22 17.80 -12.22
C PHE A 173 21.02 18.51 -12.84
N SER A 174 20.73 18.21 -14.10
CA SER A 174 19.55 18.72 -14.79
C SER A 174 18.79 17.64 -15.57
N LEU A 175 17.46 17.68 -15.46
CA LEU A 175 16.52 16.81 -16.17
C LEU A 175 15.66 17.62 -17.13
N ASP A 176 15.83 17.35 -18.42
CA ASP A 176 15.23 18.10 -19.52
C ASP A 176 14.31 17.21 -20.35
N THR A 177 13.02 17.54 -20.43
CA THR A 177 12.07 16.81 -21.30
C THR A 177 12.05 15.30 -21.00
N CYS A 178 12.23 14.92 -19.73
CA CYS A 178 12.25 13.52 -19.31
C CYS A 178 10.85 13.05 -18.88
N THR A 179 10.62 11.73 -18.86
CA THR A 179 9.32 11.15 -18.46
C THR A 179 9.48 9.84 -17.68
N ASN A 180 8.62 9.60 -16.68
CA ASN A 180 8.61 8.38 -15.86
C ASN A 180 9.95 8.14 -15.12
N GLY A 181 10.46 9.19 -14.48
CA GLY A 181 11.79 9.20 -13.87
C GLY A 181 11.78 9.11 -12.35
N GLU A 182 12.75 8.39 -11.78
CA GLU A 182 12.98 8.31 -10.33
C GLU A 182 14.42 8.76 -9.98
N VAL A 183 14.59 9.69 -9.05
CA VAL A 183 15.90 10.18 -8.62
C VAL A 183 16.00 10.08 -7.11
N TYR A 184 16.92 9.26 -6.59
CA TYR A 184 16.94 9.01 -5.15
C TYR A 184 18.28 8.60 -4.55
N ASN A 185 18.39 8.65 -3.22
CA ASN A 185 19.62 8.29 -2.51
C ASN A 185 20.84 9.04 -3.08
N MET A 186 20.79 10.36 -3.11
CA MET A 186 21.87 11.19 -3.64
C MET A 186 22.42 12.15 -2.60
N ALA A 187 23.72 12.44 -2.71
CA ALA A 187 24.35 13.55 -2.01
C ALA A 187 25.02 14.48 -3.03
N ILE A 188 24.62 15.75 -3.01
CA ILE A 188 25.12 16.79 -3.91
C ILE A 188 25.80 17.87 -3.08
N ARG A 189 27.04 18.21 -3.42
CA ARG A 189 27.82 19.18 -2.65
C ARG A 189 28.62 20.13 -3.54
N GLY A 190 28.27 21.41 -3.54
CA GLY A 190 28.94 22.50 -4.23
C GLY A 190 29.43 23.61 -3.29
N GLY A 191 30.10 24.60 -3.88
CA GLY A 191 30.61 25.76 -3.15
C GLY A 191 29.54 26.81 -2.81
N ASN A 192 29.91 27.83 -2.04
CA ASN A 192 28.98 28.88 -1.61
C ASN A 192 28.83 30.01 -2.64
N HIS A 193 28.09 29.74 -3.73
CA HIS A 193 27.83 30.72 -4.78
C HIS A 193 26.61 30.34 -5.64
N GLY A 194 25.97 31.34 -6.26
CA GLY A 194 24.87 31.11 -7.22
C GLY A 194 25.33 30.59 -8.59
N GLY A 195 24.46 29.91 -9.33
CA GLY A 195 24.77 29.13 -10.53
C GLY A 195 25.35 27.73 -10.26
N LEU A 196 25.19 27.21 -9.04
CA LEU A 196 25.71 25.90 -8.59
C LEU A 196 24.59 24.90 -8.27
N ASP A 197 23.44 25.05 -8.94
CA ASP A 197 22.18 24.36 -8.67
C ASP A 197 22.36 22.84 -8.51
N GLY A 198 21.59 22.28 -7.57
CA GLY A 198 21.62 20.87 -7.20
C GLY A 198 20.90 20.02 -8.25
N VAL A 199 19.57 20.02 -8.20
CA VAL A 199 18.71 19.33 -9.15
C VAL A 199 17.72 20.31 -9.79
N ASP A 200 17.86 20.53 -11.09
CA ASP A 200 16.86 21.24 -11.89
C ASP A 200 16.02 20.26 -12.71
N VAL A 201 14.70 20.40 -12.70
CA VAL A 201 13.78 19.53 -13.44
C VAL A 201 12.75 20.32 -14.25
N TRP A 202 12.68 20.06 -15.56
CA TRP A 202 11.58 20.46 -16.43
C TRP A 202 11.11 19.27 -17.25
N SER A 203 10.17 18.51 -16.69
CA SER A 203 9.85 17.14 -17.12
C SER A 203 8.46 16.72 -16.64
N THR A 204 8.00 15.54 -17.06
CA THR A 204 6.68 15.01 -16.70
C THR A 204 6.77 13.70 -15.93
N ASN A 205 5.95 13.50 -14.91
CA ASN A 205 5.90 12.24 -14.13
C ASN A 205 7.27 11.86 -13.54
N ILE A 206 7.79 12.71 -12.64
CA ILE A 206 9.12 12.53 -12.02
C ILE A 206 8.96 12.44 -10.50
N TRP A 207 9.62 11.45 -9.90
CA TRP A 207 9.75 11.30 -8.46
C TRP A 207 11.18 11.60 -8.03
N ILE A 208 11.36 12.58 -7.14
CA ILE A 208 12.67 12.99 -6.61
C ILE A 208 12.61 12.85 -5.10
N HIS A 209 13.38 11.94 -4.51
CA HIS A 209 13.33 11.74 -3.07
C HIS A 209 14.63 11.31 -2.43
N ASP A 210 14.76 11.50 -1.12
CA ASP A 210 15.94 11.06 -0.36
C ASP A 210 17.26 11.65 -0.92
N ILE A 211 17.30 13.00 -1.01
CA ILE A 211 18.45 13.75 -1.53
C ILE A 211 18.94 14.79 -0.52
N GLU A 212 20.25 14.83 -0.29
CA GLU A 212 20.92 15.93 0.41
C GLU A 212 21.61 16.86 -0.59
N VAL A 213 21.42 18.17 -0.43
CA VAL A 213 22.11 19.20 -1.23
C VAL A 213 22.78 20.23 -0.32
N THR A 214 24.06 20.52 -0.60
CA THR A 214 24.85 21.58 0.03
C THR A 214 25.62 22.37 -1.02
N ASN A 215 25.10 23.50 -1.49
CA ASN A 215 25.68 24.30 -2.58
C ASN A 215 25.38 25.79 -2.45
N LYS A 216 24.73 26.22 -1.36
CA LYS A 216 24.22 27.58 -1.13
C LYS A 216 23.45 28.22 -2.30
N ASP A 217 22.94 27.38 -3.18
CA ASP A 217 22.10 27.70 -4.32
C ASP A 217 20.99 26.65 -4.48
N GLU A 218 20.16 26.72 -5.49
CA GLU A 218 19.00 25.86 -5.66
C GLU A 218 19.21 24.38 -5.26
N CYS A 219 18.34 23.89 -4.38
CA CYS A 219 18.37 22.55 -3.82
C CYS A 219 17.75 21.56 -4.82
N VAL A 220 16.43 21.46 -4.83
CA VAL A 220 15.63 20.84 -5.90
C VAL A 220 14.68 21.90 -6.44
N THR A 221 14.76 22.19 -7.73
CA THR A 221 13.96 23.25 -8.37
C THR A 221 13.20 22.74 -9.58
N VAL A 222 11.91 23.03 -9.60
CA VAL A 222 11.03 22.80 -10.75
C VAL A 222 11.11 23.99 -11.70
N LYS A 223 11.42 23.71 -12.96
CA LYS A 223 11.46 24.67 -14.08
C LYS A 223 10.29 24.37 -15.03
N SER A 224 10.02 25.29 -15.95
CA SER A 224 8.94 25.16 -16.93
C SER A 224 9.46 24.59 -18.26
N PRO A 225 8.73 23.69 -18.95
CA PRO A 225 7.45 23.10 -18.55
C PRO A 225 7.62 21.92 -17.58
N SER A 226 6.66 21.71 -16.68
CA SER A 226 6.67 20.57 -15.74
C SER A 226 5.27 20.10 -15.38
N LYS A 227 5.10 18.78 -15.24
CA LYS A 227 3.82 18.20 -14.83
C LYS A 227 3.96 16.92 -14.01
N ASN A 228 3.12 16.73 -12.98
CA ASN A 228 3.10 15.52 -12.15
C ASN A 228 4.48 15.23 -11.51
N ILE A 229 5.02 16.19 -10.76
CA ILE A 229 6.31 16.02 -10.07
C ILE A 229 6.07 15.90 -8.57
N LEU A 230 6.64 14.83 -7.99
CA LEU A 230 6.66 14.59 -6.56
C LEU A 230 8.09 14.74 -6.03
N VAL A 231 8.30 15.70 -5.14
CA VAL A 231 9.57 15.95 -4.46
C VAL A 231 9.40 15.67 -2.98
N GLU A 232 10.14 14.71 -2.41
CA GLU A 232 9.97 14.38 -1.00
C GLU A 232 11.21 13.91 -0.24
N ASN A 233 11.23 14.08 1.09
CA ASN A 233 12.39 13.77 1.93
C ASN A 233 13.67 14.45 1.42
N ILE A 234 13.66 15.78 1.36
CA ILE A 234 14.80 16.57 0.87
C ILE A 234 15.52 17.24 2.03
N TYR A 235 16.84 17.05 2.06
CA TYR A 235 17.73 17.67 3.04
C TYR A 235 18.54 18.81 2.39
N CYS A 236 18.01 20.02 2.49
CA CYS A 236 18.68 21.24 2.06
C CYS A 236 19.61 21.76 3.17
N ASN A 237 20.83 21.24 3.23
CA ASN A 237 21.83 21.50 4.27
C ASN A 237 22.82 22.56 3.80
N TRP A 238 22.64 23.82 4.21
CA TRP A 238 23.37 24.98 3.64
C TRP A 238 23.22 25.07 2.12
N SER A 239 21.99 24.91 1.62
CA SER A 239 21.68 25.15 0.20
C SER A 239 20.98 26.49 0.01
N GLY A 240 20.59 26.78 -1.22
CA GLY A 240 19.69 27.86 -1.57
C GLY A 240 18.25 27.54 -1.18
N GLY A 241 17.89 26.28 -0.94
CA GLY A 241 16.52 25.83 -0.71
C GLY A 241 15.82 25.37 -1.97
N CYS A 242 14.61 24.81 -1.82
CA CYS A 242 13.81 24.37 -2.96
C CYS A 242 13.19 25.57 -3.70
N GLY A 243 12.82 25.39 -4.96
CA GLY A 243 12.27 26.52 -5.72
C GLY A 243 11.45 26.16 -6.94
N MET A 244 10.94 27.22 -7.56
CA MET A 244 10.30 27.16 -8.87
C MET A 244 10.70 28.38 -9.70
N GLY A 245 11.27 28.14 -10.89
CA GLY A 245 11.71 29.19 -11.81
C GLY A 245 13.23 29.29 -11.99
N SER A 246 13.75 30.30 -12.68
CA SER A 246 13.08 31.53 -13.13
C SER A 246 11.97 31.30 -14.16
N LEU A 247 10.72 31.63 -13.80
CA LEU A 247 9.54 31.51 -14.66
C LEU A 247 9.45 32.69 -15.62
N GLY A 248 8.97 32.44 -16.83
CA GLY A 248 9.02 33.39 -17.94
C GLY A 248 7.78 33.33 -18.84
N LYS A 249 7.98 33.52 -20.15
CA LYS A 249 6.90 33.37 -21.13
C LYS A 249 6.51 31.91 -21.26
N ASP A 250 5.22 31.69 -21.53
CA ASP A 250 4.63 30.38 -21.82
C ASP A 250 4.91 29.36 -20.72
N THR A 251 4.90 29.84 -19.47
CA THR A 251 5.05 28.98 -18.28
C THR A 251 3.91 27.96 -18.26
N ASP A 252 4.26 26.68 -18.13
CA ASP A 252 3.32 25.57 -18.08
C ASP A 252 3.76 24.60 -16.99
N ILE A 253 3.30 24.87 -15.77
CA ILE A 253 3.57 24.04 -14.60
C ILE A 253 2.24 23.63 -13.98
N SER A 254 2.04 22.33 -13.80
CA SER A 254 0.86 21.81 -13.10
C SER A 254 1.19 20.58 -12.28
N ASP A 255 0.41 20.35 -11.22
CA ASP A 255 0.45 19.11 -10.45
C ASP A 255 1.85 18.85 -9.84
N ILE A 256 2.27 19.71 -8.91
CA ILE A 256 3.59 19.62 -8.24
C ILE A 256 3.41 19.52 -6.72
N THR A 257 4.01 18.50 -6.11
CA THR A 257 4.06 18.33 -4.64
C THR A 257 5.51 18.43 -4.14
N TYR A 258 5.73 19.23 -3.11
CA TYR A 258 6.89 19.13 -2.21
C TYR A 258 6.42 18.69 -0.83
N ARG A 259 6.98 17.59 -0.32
CA ARG A 259 6.64 16.99 0.98
C ARG A 259 7.88 16.70 1.80
N ASN A 260 7.84 16.91 3.11
CA ASN A 260 8.94 16.55 4.01
C ASN A 260 10.26 17.22 3.58
N ILE A 261 10.25 18.55 3.53
CA ILE A 261 11.42 19.35 3.15
C ILE A 261 12.08 19.88 4.42
N TYR A 262 13.33 19.48 4.65
CA TYR A 262 14.15 19.96 5.75
C TYR A 262 15.21 20.93 5.26
N THR A 263 15.28 22.11 5.87
CA THR A 263 16.22 23.18 5.49
C THR A 263 17.01 23.65 6.69
N TRP A 264 18.32 23.79 6.51
CA TRP A 264 19.23 24.20 7.56
C TRP A 264 20.20 25.27 7.04
N ASN A 265 20.10 26.49 7.60
CA ASN A 265 20.86 27.67 7.17
C ASN A 265 20.80 27.88 5.65
N SER A 266 19.63 27.68 5.03
CA SER A 266 19.46 27.83 3.59
C SER A 266 19.06 29.25 3.19
N ASN A 267 19.22 29.61 1.91
CA ASN A 267 18.76 30.93 1.46
C ASN A 267 17.24 31.03 1.57
N ASN A 268 16.51 29.99 1.16
CA ASN A 268 15.07 29.90 1.31
C ASN A 268 14.62 28.49 1.75
N MET A 269 13.34 28.36 2.11
CA MET A 269 12.69 27.05 2.25
C MET A 269 12.01 26.66 0.94
N MET A 270 11.15 27.55 0.41
CA MET A 270 10.56 27.43 -0.92
C MET A 270 10.46 28.83 -1.55
N PHE A 271 10.94 28.96 -2.79
CA PHE A 271 10.98 30.24 -3.49
C PHE A 271 10.47 30.15 -4.92
N ILE A 272 9.43 30.92 -5.27
CA ILE A 272 8.88 31.01 -6.62
C ILE A 272 9.28 32.36 -7.22
N LYS A 273 10.02 32.35 -8.32
CA LYS A 273 10.60 33.57 -8.90
C LYS A 273 10.22 33.77 -10.37
N SER A 274 9.73 34.96 -10.68
CA SER A 274 9.43 35.42 -12.04
C SER A 274 9.73 36.91 -12.21
N ASN A 275 9.82 37.38 -13.45
CA ASN A 275 9.88 38.82 -13.75
C ASN A 275 9.17 39.09 -15.09
N GLY A 276 7.89 39.46 -15.01
CA GLY A 276 7.00 39.50 -16.18
C GLY A 276 6.59 38.10 -16.66
N GLY A 277 6.40 37.90 -17.96
CA GLY A 277 6.06 36.59 -18.54
C GLY A 277 4.56 36.33 -18.74
N SER A 278 4.23 35.07 -19.02
CA SER A 278 2.89 34.57 -19.36
C SER A 278 2.76 33.08 -19.02
N GLY A 279 1.54 32.54 -19.09
CA GLY A 279 1.26 31.14 -18.72
C GLY A 279 0.91 30.99 -17.25
N SER A 280 1.01 29.78 -16.71
CA SER A 280 0.53 29.44 -15.38
C SER A 280 1.39 28.41 -14.64
N ALA A 281 1.44 28.54 -13.31
CA ALA A 281 1.77 27.44 -12.40
C ALA A 281 0.58 27.15 -11.47
N THR A 282 0.01 25.95 -11.55
CA THR A 282 -1.24 25.60 -10.85
C THR A 282 -1.20 24.25 -10.16
N ASN A 283 -2.07 24.03 -9.17
CA ASN A 283 -2.17 22.79 -8.40
C ASN A 283 -0.84 22.42 -7.71
N LEU A 284 -0.42 23.28 -6.78
CA LEU A 284 0.84 23.17 -6.06
C LEU A 284 0.60 22.84 -4.59
N LEU A 285 1.25 21.80 -4.08
CA LEU A 285 1.20 21.43 -2.66
C LEU A 285 2.58 21.53 -2.03
N PHE A 286 2.69 22.28 -0.93
CA PHE A 286 3.91 22.41 -0.14
C PHE A 286 3.61 22.03 1.32
N GLU A 287 3.93 20.79 1.69
CA GLU A 287 3.57 20.24 3.00
C GLU A 287 4.75 19.68 3.80
N ASN A 288 4.63 19.74 5.14
CA ASN A 288 5.63 19.23 6.08
C ASN A 288 7.02 19.84 5.86
N PHE A 289 7.10 21.16 5.99
CA PHE A 289 8.36 21.88 5.91
C PHE A 289 8.94 22.14 7.30
N ILE A 290 10.22 21.83 7.50
CA ILE A 290 10.98 22.21 8.69
C ILE A 290 12.16 23.09 8.28
N GLY A 291 12.28 24.27 8.88
CA GLY A 291 13.38 25.19 8.59
C GLY A 291 14.10 25.72 9.82
N HIS A 292 15.39 26.00 9.69
CA HIS A 292 16.20 26.60 10.75
C HIS A 292 17.21 27.59 10.16
N GLY A 293 17.33 28.79 10.74
CA GLY A 293 18.30 29.80 10.32
C GLY A 293 18.19 30.25 8.86
N ASN A 294 17.05 30.04 8.20
CA ASN A 294 16.89 30.38 6.80
C ASN A 294 16.75 31.89 6.59
N ALA A 295 17.26 32.41 5.47
CA ALA A 295 17.11 33.82 5.13
C ALA A 295 15.67 34.18 4.71
N TYR A 296 15.03 33.30 3.95
CA TYR A 296 13.63 33.37 3.53
C TYR A 296 12.92 32.07 3.91
N SER A 297 11.64 32.15 4.27
CA SER A 297 10.83 30.95 4.47
C SER A 297 10.04 30.64 3.19
N PHE A 298 8.79 31.06 3.09
CA PHE A 298 8.02 31.03 1.85
C PHE A 298 8.00 32.40 1.17
N ASP A 299 8.54 32.49 -0.04
CA ASP A 299 8.54 33.74 -0.81
C ASP A 299 8.11 33.50 -2.28
N ILE A 300 7.20 34.35 -2.75
CA ILE A 300 6.82 34.48 -4.16
C ILE A 300 7.24 35.88 -4.58
N ASP A 301 8.23 35.97 -5.48
CA ASP A 301 8.73 37.23 -6.00
C ASP A 301 8.56 37.30 -7.52
N SER A 302 7.49 37.98 -7.94
CA SER A 302 7.20 38.18 -9.37
C SER A 302 7.88 39.39 -10.00
N TYR A 303 8.76 40.04 -9.24
CA TYR A 303 9.60 41.15 -9.71
C TYR A 303 11.08 40.86 -9.46
N TRP A 304 11.46 39.58 -9.61
CA TRP A 304 12.80 39.11 -9.28
C TRP A 304 13.88 39.83 -10.10
N ALA A 305 14.59 40.75 -9.45
CA ALA A 305 15.47 41.70 -10.12
C ALA A 305 16.72 41.06 -10.75
N SER A 306 17.11 39.86 -10.30
CA SER A 306 18.21 39.11 -10.89
C SER A 306 17.82 38.37 -12.18
N MET A 307 16.55 38.47 -12.59
CA MET A 307 16.07 38.04 -13.90
C MET A 307 15.73 39.27 -14.76
N SER A 308 16.08 39.22 -16.05
CA SER A 308 15.62 40.22 -17.03
C SER A 308 14.10 40.16 -17.20
N SER A 309 13.43 41.32 -17.10
CA SER A 309 11.98 41.41 -17.28
C SER A 309 11.54 40.89 -18.66
N GLN A 310 10.60 39.96 -18.66
CA GLN A 310 10.00 39.36 -19.83
C GLN A 310 8.68 40.06 -20.17
N GLY A 311 8.43 40.31 -21.45
CA GLY A 311 7.16 40.90 -21.88
C GLY A 311 5.97 40.00 -21.55
N GLY A 312 4.89 40.59 -21.02
CA GLY A 312 3.67 39.89 -20.62
C GLY A 312 3.13 40.42 -19.28
N SER A 313 1.91 40.01 -18.92
CA SER A 313 1.23 40.50 -17.72
C SER A 313 1.74 39.88 -16.41
N GLY A 314 2.57 38.84 -16.50
CA GLY A 314 2.99 38.00 -15.38
C GLY A 314 2.62 36.54 -15.58
N VAL A 315 3.25 35.66 -14.81
CA VAL A 315 2.86 34.25 -14.69
C VAL A 315 1.71 34.14 -13.69
N GLU A 316 0.63 33.47 -14.08
CA GLU A 316 -0.52 33.24 -13.21
C GLU A 316 -0.22 32.10 -12.22
N LEU A 317 -0.38 32.36 -10.93
CA LEU A 317 -0.18 31.35 -9.88
C LEU A 317 -1.51 31.07 -9.18
N SER A 318 -1.97 29.82 -9.21
CA SER A 318 -3.27 29.46 -8.64
C SER A 318 -3.30 28.09 -7.97
N ASN A 319 -4.27 27.87 -7.08
CA ASN A 319 -4.47 26.61 -6.38
C ASN A 319 -3.19 26.11 -5.68
N ILE A 320 -2.72 26.90 -4.72
CA ILE A 320 -1.47 26.66 -3.98
C ILE A 320 -1.81 26.38 -2.51
N THR A 321 -1.38 25.25 -1.97
CA THR A 321 -1.60 24.90 -0.56
C THR A 321 -0.28 24.80 0.19
N LEU A 322 -0.17 25.55 1.30
CA LEU A 322 0.91 25.43 2.28
C LEU A 322 0.34 24.79 3.54
N LYS A 323 0.95 23.71 4.02
CA LYS A 323 0.47 22.94 5.16
C LYS A 323 1.59 22.46 6.07
N ASN A 324 1.43 22.61 7.39
CA ASN A 324 2.36 22.08 8.39
C ASN A 324 3.81 22.56 8.20
N TRP A 325 4.00 23.87 8.27
CA TRP A 325 5.31 24.53 8.19
C TRP A 325 5.79 24.89 9.60
N LYS A 326 7.01 24.50 9.99
CA LYS A 326 7.54 24.72 11.34
C LYS A 326 9.01 25.12 11.34
N GLY A 327 9.43 25.83 12.38
CA GLY A 327 10.84 26.11 12.65
C GLY A 327 11.17 27.59 12.77
N THR A 328 12.36 27.97 12.32
CA THR A 328 12.94 29.30 12.53
C THR A 328 13.58 29.90 11.28
N GLU A 329 13.65 31.24 11.27
CA GLU A 329 14.30 32.04 10.24
C GLU A 329 15.27 33.05 10.86
N GLU A 330 16.35 33.40 10.14
CA GLU A 330 17.46 34.20 10.68
C GLU A 330 16.98 35.58 11.18
N ASN A 331 16.21 36.31 10.37
CA ASN A 331 15.76 37.67 10.70
C ASN A 331 14.38 38.00 10.13
N GLY A 332 13.32 37.61 10.85
CA GLY A 332 11.93 37.82 10.48
C GLY A 332 11.51 39.30 10.41
N ALA A 333 12.26 40.20 11.07
CA ALA A 333 12.03 41.64 10.98
C ALA A 333 12.52 42.22 9.64
N ALA A 334 13.56 41.62 9.04
CA ALA A 334 14.09 42.01 7.73
C ALA A 334 13.40 41.25 6.59
N ARG A 335 13.18 39.94 6.77
CA ARG A 335 12.60 39.03 5.78
C ARG A 335 11.56 38.18 6.47
N GLY A 336 10.30 38.56 6.33
CA GLY A 336 9.18 37.85 6.95
C GLY A 336 8.99 36.43 6.40
N PRO A 337 8.39 35.51 7.17
CA PRO A 337 8.32 34.11 6.77
C PRO A 337 7.27 33.85 5.69
N ILE A 338 6.41 34.82 5.41
CA ILE A 338 5.49 34.80 4.26
C ILE A 338 5.63 36.14 3.54
N LYS A 339 6.15 36.10 2.32
CA LYS A 339 6.14 37.21 1.37
C LYS A 339 5.56 36.75 0.05
N ILE A 340 4.39 37.24 -0.34
CA ILE A 340 3.74 36.88 -1.59
C ILE A 340 3.54 38.14 -2.43
N VAL A 341 4.29 38.27 -3.51
CA VAL A 341 4.24 39.43 -4.39
C VAL A 341 3.89 38.98 -5.81
N CYS A 342 2.63 39.20 -6.17
CA CYS A 342 2.08 38.87 -7.49
C CYS A 342 1.94 40.14 -8.35
N PRO A 343 2.07 40.04 -9.68
CA PRO A 343 2.02 41.19 -10.58
C PRO A 343 0.59 41.68 -10.76
N ASP A 344 0.44 42.98 -11.04
CA ASP A 344 -0.88 43.61 -11.24
C ASP A 344 -1.67 42.96 -12.40
N GLY A 345 -0.95 42.50 -13.44
CA GLY A 345 -1.54 41.89 -14.63
C GLY A 345 -1.86 40.39 -14.50
N ALA A 346 -1.38 39.72 -13.45
CA ALA A 346 -1.68 38.32 -13.16
C ALA A 346 -1.67 38.08 -11.63
N PRO A 347 -2.71 38.53 -10.90
CA PRO A 347 -2.84 38.27 -9.47
C PRO A 347 -2.83 36.77 -9.15
N CYS A 348 -2.24 36.39 -8.01
CA CYS A 348 -2.29 35.00 -7.55
C CYS A 348 -3.57 34.73 -6.77
N TYR A 349 -4.19 33.57 -6.95
CA TYR A 349 -5.47 33.25 -6.30
C TYR A 349 -5.59 31.79 -5.87
N ASP A 350 -6.60 31.47 -5.08
CA ASP A 350 -6.78 30.14 -4.47
C ASP A 350 -5.54 29.66 -3.70
N ILE A 351 -4.91 30.55 -2.94
CA ILE A 351 -3.81 30.20 -2.03
C ILE A 351 -4.39 29.85 -0.65
N THR A 352 -4.02 28.70 -0.11
CA THR A 352 -4.38 28.29 1.25
C THR A 352 -3.12 28.16 2.09
N ILE A 353 -3.08 28.83 3.24
CA ILE A 353 -1.98 28.73 4.21
C ILE A 353 -2.56 28.27 5.54
N GLU A 354 -2.27 27.02 5.92
CA GLU A 354 -2.71 26.39 7.16
C GLU A 354 -1.53 25.77 7.93
N ASP A 355 -1.68 25.64 9.25
CA ASP A 355 -0.68 25.02 10.14
C ASP A 355 0.76 25.56 9.95
N PHE A 356 0.90 26.88 9.90
CA PHE A 356 2.18 27.56 9.68
C PHE A 356 2.69 28.23 10.97
N ALA A 357 3.82 27.76 11.48
CA ALA A 357 4.45 28.19 12.73
C ALA A 357 5.96 28.40 12.56
N MET A 358 6.35 29.58 12.07
CA MET A 358 7.74 30.01 11.96
C MET A 358 8.05 31.14 12.95
N TRP A 359 9.28 31.20 13.47
CA TRP A 359 9.73 32.30 14.31
C TRP A 359 11.14 32.80 13.99
N THR A 360 11.37 34.09 14.22
CA THR A 360 12.71 34.67 14.06
C THR A 360 13.71 34.25 15.14
N GLU A 361 14.96 33.98 14.73
CA GLU A 361 16.10 33.74 15.63
C GLU A 361 16.75 35.04 16.14
N ASP A 362 16.50 36.19 15.48
CA ASP A 362 17.04 37.49 15.87
C ASP A 362 16.48 37.94 17.22
N SER A 363 17.20 37.55 18.27
CA SER A 363 16.80 37.86 19.64
C SER A 363 16.76 39.37 19.96
N SER A 364 17.44 40.20 19.16
CA SER A 364 17.47 41.66 19.31
C SER A 364 16.18 42.33 18.81
N ARG A 365 15.42 41.65 17.95
CA ARG A 365 14.18 42.12 17.35
C ARG A 365 13.15 40.98 17.39
N GLN A 366 12.48 40.86 18.53
CA GLN A 366 11.40 39.89 18.79
C GLN A 366 10.11 40.17 18.00
N ARG A 367 10.22 40.30 16.68
CA ARG A 367 9.10 40.56 15.77
C ARG A 367 9.40 40.05 14.36
N GLN A 368 8.36 39.67 13.65
CA GLN A 368 8.40 39.34 12.21
C GLN A 368 7.16 39.89 11.51
N TRP A 369 7.13 39.83 10.18
CA TRP A 369 5.99 40.31 9.40
C TRP A 369 5.55 39.32 8.32
N TYR A 370 4.29 39.42 7.90
CA TYR A 370 3.74 38.73 6.73
C TYR A 370 3.29 39.77 5.72
N SER A 371 3.67 39.63 4.45
CA SER A 371 3.34 40.62 3.40
C SER A 371 2.78 39.96 2.15
N CYS A 372 1.64 40.46 1.67
CA CYS A 372 0.95 39.94 0.50
C CYS A 372 0.54 41.10 -0.43
N ARG A 373 0.83 40.99 -1.72
CA ARG A 373 0.40 41.91 -2.78
C ARG A 373 -0.27 41.12 -3.90
N ASN A 374 -1.45 41.57 -4.34
CA ASN A 374 -2.22 40.91 -5.41
C ASN A 374 -2.42 39.39 -5.18
N ALA A 375 -2.56 38.96 -3.93
CA ALA A 375 -2.64 37.55 -3.55
C ALA A 375 -3.95 37.24 -2.78
N TYR A 376 -4.69 36.24 -3.26
CA TYR A 376 -6.02 35.91 -2.77
C TYR A 376 -6.09 34.48 -2.25
N GLY A 377 -6.91 34.31 -1.20
CA GLY A 377 -7.16 33.01 -0.59
C GLY A 377 -7.38 33.11 0.91
N THR A 378 -6.92 32.10 1.65
CA THR A 378 -7.19 31.95 3.08
C THR A 378 -5.91 31.83 3.90
N GLY A 379 -5.79 32.66 4.94
CA GLY A 379 -4.68 32.62 5.91
C GLY A 379 -3.75 33.83 5.85
N PHE A 380 -3.20 34.21 7.00
CA PHE A 380 -2.16 35.26 7.15
C PHE A 380 -2.51 36.60 6.47
N CYS A 381 -1.70 37.03 5.48
CA CYS A 381 -1.86 38.32 4.80
C CYS A 381 -2.72 38.26 3.54
N LEU A 382 -3.26 37.09 3.17
CA LEU A 382 -4.05 36.88 1.96
C LEU A 382 -5.40 37.60 2.05
N LYS A 383 -5.85 38.15 0.92
CA LYS A 383 -7.16 38.81 0.83
C LYS A 383 -8.24 37.80 0.45
N SER A 384 -9.35 37.80 1.17
CA SER A 384 -10.53 36.99 0.82
C SER A 384 -11.35 37.64 -0.31
N GLY A 385 -11.94 36.83 -1.19
CA GLY A 385 -12.94 37.27 -2.19
C GLY A 385 -12.65 36.75 -3.59
N SER A 386 -13.69 36.68 -4.43
CA SER A 386 -13.63 36.16 -5.80
C SER A 386 -13.31 37.21 -6.87
N SER A 387 -13.28 38.49 -6.49
CA SER A 387 -12.85 39.58 -7.37
C SER A 387 -11.36 39.88 -7.15
N HIS A 388 -10.50 39.32 -8.00
CA HIS A 388 -9.04 39.45 -7.92
C HIS A 388 -8.55 40.84 -8.41
N VAL A 389 -9.04 41.93 -7.78
CA VAL A 389 -8.73 43.33 -8.12
C VAL A 389 -7.44 43.83 -7.47
N THR A 390 -6.48 44.27 -8.28
CA THR A 390 -5.13 44.69 -7.84
C THR A 390 -5.11 45.55 -6.58
N TYR A 391 -4.19 45.28 -5.67
CA TYR A 391 -4.01 46.01 -4.42
C TYR A 391 -2.53 46.10 -4.01
N GLU A 392 -2.17 47.20 -3.34
CA GLU A 392 -0.84 47.42 -2.77
C GLU A 392 -0.53 46.43 -1.63
N ALA A 393 0.75 46.15 -1.39
CA ALA A 393 1.15 45.17 -0.38
C ALA A 393 0.56 45.47 1.01
N THR A 394 -0.15 44.49 1.59
CA THR A 394 -0.62 44.53 2.97
C THR A 394 0.41 43.84 3.86
N THR A 395 0.81 44.49 4.96
CA THR A 395 1.82 43.94 5.87
C THR A 395 1.26 43.84 7.28
N THR A 396 1.36 42.65 7.87
CA THR A 396 0.98 42.38 9.26
C THR A 396 2.22 42.06 10.07
N THR A 397 2.47 42.80 11.15
CA THR A 397 3.60 42.53 12.06
C THR A 397 3.12 41.78 13.29
N VAL A 398 3.86 40.77 13.71
CA VAL A 398 3.64 40.03 14.96
C VAL A 398 4.88 40.11 15.84
N SER A 399 4.68 40.16 17.16
CA SER A 399 5.74 40.33 18.17
C SER A 399 5.77 39.22 19.22
N SER A 400 5.15 38.08 18.92
CA SER A 400 5.12 36.90 19.78
C SER A 400 5.25 35.63 18.94
N ALA A 401 6.06 34.68 19.42
CA ALA A 401 6.26 33.41 18.76
C ALA A 401 4.95 32.60 18.64
N PRO A 402 4.63 32.05 17.46
CA PRO A 402 3.48 31.16 17.32
C PRO A 402 3.71 29.87 18.11
N SER A 403 2.66 29.31 18.69
CA SER A 403 2.75 28.02 19.39
C SER A 403 3.16 26.91 18.40
N GLY A 404 4.10 26.05 18.81
CA GLY A 404 4.50 24.89 17.99
C GLY A 404 5.55 25.18 16.91
N TYR A 405 6.21 26.34 16.94
CA TYR A 405 7.30 26.68 16.01
C TYR A 405 8.57 25.85 16.24
N SER A 406 8.78 25.33 17.45
CA SER A 406 9.93 24.47 17.75
C SER A 406 9.88 23.19 16.92
N ALA A 407 10.97 22.88 16.21
CA ALA A 407 11.08 21.73 15.32
C ALA A 407 12.35 20.93 15.60
N ALA A 408 12.35 19.66 15.20
CA ALA A 408 13.52 18.79 15.29
C ALA A 408 14.62 19.22 14.30
N THR A 409 15.86 18.85 14.60
CA THR A 409 17.04 19.07 13.77
C THR A 409 17.63 17.75 13.28
N MET A 410 18.53 17.82 12.29
CA MET A 410 19.20 16.65 11.74
C MET A 410 20.60 16.50 12.37
N ALA A 411 21.06 15.26 12.55
CA ALA A 411 22.36 15.01 13.19
C ALA A 411 23.56 15.53 12.36
N ALA A 412 23.40 15.61 11.04
CA ALA A 412 24.44 16.01 10.09
C ALA A 412 24.38 17.49 9.69
N ASP A 413 23.67 18.31 10.46
CA ASP A 413 23.52 19.75 10.20
C ASP A 413 24.88 20.46 10.20
N LEU A 414 25.26 20.99 9.04
CA LEU A 414 26.56 21.63 8.86
C LEU A 414 26.66 22.92 9.67
N LYS A 415 27.82 23.17 10.27
CA LYS A 415 28.04 24.41 11.04
C LYS A 415 28.47 25.59 10.19
N THR A 416 29.07 25.32 9.03
CA THR A 416 29.56 26.31 8.07
C THR A 416 29.41 25.75 6.66
N ASP A 417 29.29 26.62 5.66
CA ASP A 417 29.43 26.23 4.26
C ASP A 417 30.86 25.79 3.90
N PHE A 418 31.03 25.25 2.69
CA PHE A 418 32.30 24.77 2.16
C PHE A 418 33.15 25.86 1.46
N GLY A 419 32.69 27.12 1.39
CA GLY A 419 33.34 28.17 0.58
C GLY A 419 33.35 27.81 -0.91
N SER A 420 34.15 28.49 -1.73
CA SER A 420 34.24 28.22 -3.18
C SER A 420 35.66 28.15 -3.73
N THR A 421 36.70 28.47 -2.95
CA THR A 421 38.08 28.58 -3.46
C THR A 421 39.00 27.45 -3.04
N VAL A 422 38.46 26.45 -2.33
CA VAL A 422 39.17 25.27 -1.83
C VAL A 422 38.44 23.99 -2.24
N SER A 423 39.19 22.90 -2.34
CA SER A 423 38.62 21.60 -2.73
C SER A 423 37.54 21.14 -1.75
N ILE A 424 36.41 20.71 -2.30
CA ILE A 424 35.25 20.25 -1.53
C ILE A 424 35.28 18.71 -1.42
N PRO A 425 35.17 18.15 -0.20
CA PRO A 425 35.26 16.71 0.01
C PRO A 425 34.01 15.97 -0.47
N ILE A 426 34.22 14.77 -1.01
CA ILE A 426 33.14 13.87 -1.41
C ILE A 426 32.35 13.42 -0.16
N PRO A 427 31.02 13.64 -0.09
CA PRO A 427 30.19 13.20 1.02
C PRO A 427 29.99 11.67 1.05
N THR A 428 29.54 11.16 2.18
CA THR A 428 28.75 9.92 2.23
C THR A 428 27.28 10.27 2.06
N ILE A 429 26.52 9.42 1.35
CA ILE A 429 25.07 9.59 1.24
C ILE A 429 24.43 9.35 2.61
N PRO A 430 23.61 10.26 3.15
CA PRO A 430 23.03 10.09 4.48
C PRO A 430 21.95 9.01 4.47
N THR A 431 21.64 8.48 5.66
CA THR A 431 20.60 7.46 5.86
C THR A 431 19.28 8.05 6.39
N SER A 432 19.17 9.38 6.40
CA SER A 432 17.96 10.12 6.77
C SER A 432 18.05 11.50 6.14
N PHE A 433 16.94 11.97 5.58
CA PHE A 433 16.87 13.23 4.83
C PHE A 433 15.83 14.20 5.40
N TYR A 434 15.05 13.74 6.39
CA TYR A 434 14.07 14.55 7.11
C TYR A 434 13.91 14.03 8.55
N PRO A 435 13.79 14.90 9.57
CA PRO A 435 13.74 14.46 10.96
C PRO A 435 12.62 13.45 11.25
N GLY A 436 13.00 12.27 11.74
CA GLY A 436 12.05 11.22 12.13
C GLY A 436 11.41 10.47 10.96
N ALA A 437 11.75 10.79 9.71
CA ALA A 437 11.33 10.03 8.54
C ALA A 437 12.37 8.96 8.18
N THR A 438 11.87 7.78 7.82
CA THR A 438 12.67 6.72 7.18
C THR A 438 12.78 7.02 5.68
N PRO A 439 13.96 6.91 5.06
CA PRO A 439 14.08 7.01 3.61
C PRO A 439 13.17 6.00 2.89
N TYR A 440 12.64 6.36 1.73
CA TYR A 440 11.79 5.46 0.94
C TYR A 440 12.60 4.30 0.35
N SER A 441 13.86 4.57 0.00
CA SER A 441 14.77 3.57 -0.57
C SER A 441 16.02 3.39 0.29
N ALA A 442 16.28 2.16 0.76
CA ALA A 442 17.54 1.87 1.44
C ALA A 442 18.73 1.91 0.47
N LEU A 443 19.86 2.49 0.93
CA LEU A 443 21.12 2.53 0.19
C LEU A 443 21.55 1.14 -0.30
N MET A 444 22.00 1.03 -1.55
CA MET A 444 22.48 -0.21 -2.13
C MET A 444 23.65 -0.84 -1.34
N ALA A 445 24.56 -0.04 -0.82
CA ALA A 445 25.65 -0.52 0.04
C ALA A 445 25.15 -1.29 1.27
N ASN A 446 23.98 -0.93 1.79
CA ASN A 446 23.39 -1.56 2.96
C ASN A 446 22.61 -2.84 2.62
N ARG A 447 22.21 -3.02 1.35
CA ARG A 447 21.49 -4.21 0.86
C ARG A 447 22.34 -5.49 0.87
N GLY A 448 23.67 -5.37 0.99
CA GLY A 448 24.60 -6.50 1.15
C GLY A 448 24.97 -6.87 2.60
N SER A 449 24.55 -6.09 3.61
CA SER A 449 24.99 -6.28 5.01
C SER A 449 24.23 -7.34 5.80
N THR A 450 23.17 -7.94 5.23
CA THR A 450 22.51 -9.16 5.73
C THR A 450 23.06 -10.46 5.14
N ALA A 451 24.03 -10.39 4.23
CA ALA A 451 24.69 -11.56 3.64
C ALA A 451 26.10 -11.78 4.22
N LYS A 452 26.21 -12.27 5.46
CA LYS A 452 27.42 -12.96 5.94
C LYS A 452 27.19 -14.47 5.94
N VAL A 453 27.32 -15.09 4.77
CA VAL A 453 27.60 -16.53 4.69
C VAL A 453 29.09 -16.76 4.95
N ARG A 454 29.38 -17.60 5.94
CA ARG A 454 30.72 -18.15 6.22
C ARG A 454 31.32 -18.76 4.95
N ALA A 455 32.40 -18.17 4.44
CA ALA A 455 33.31 -18.88 3.56
C ALA A 455 34.15 -19.86 4.39
N VAL A 456 34.00 -21.15 4.08
CA VAL A 456 34.90 -22.22 4.50
C VAL A 456 36.25 -21.98 3.83
N VAL A 457 37.32 -21.78 4.62
CA VAL A 457 38.69 -21.82 4.11
C VAL A 457 39.48 -22.85 4.92
N ALA A 458 39.96 -23.85 4.19
CA ALA A 458 40.81 -24.94 4.64
C ALA A 458 42.16 -24.41 5.16
N SER A 459 42.71 -25.14 6.13
CA SER A 459 43.98 -24.85 6.80
C SER A 459 45.18 -24.82 5.87
N SER A 460 46.06 -23.83 6.03
CA SER A 460 47.52 -24.05 6.02
C SER A 460 48.25 -22.88 6.70
N LYS A 461 49.22 -23.22 7.57
CA LYS A 461 50.08 -22.32 8.36
C LYS A 461 50.94 -21.39 7.49
N PRO A 462 51.33 -20.21 8.01
CA PRO A 462 52.76 -19.99 8.33
C PRO A 462 52.97 -19.16 9.62
N THR A 463 53.85 -19.57 10.53
CA THR A 463 55.29 -19.20 10.66
C THR A 463 55.53 -17.77 11.18
N THR A 464 55.99 -17.71 12.42
CA THR A 464 56.50 -16.60 13.23
C THR A 464 57.71 -15.88 12.64
N VAL A 465 57.76 -14.54 12.75
CA VAL A 465 58.98 -13.76 13.04
C VAL A 465 58.63 -12.56 13.94
N THR A 466 59.56 -12.27 14.84
CA THR A 466 59.62 -11.47 16.08
C THR A 466 59.93 -9.97 15.91
N GLU A 467 59.85 -9.28 17.07
CA GLU A 467 60.45 -7.98 17.50
C GLU A 467 59.46 -6.81 17.67
N ALA A 468 59.49 -5.95 18.70
CA ALA A 468 60.15 -5.90 20.01
C ALA A 468 59.45 -4.78 20.84
N THR A 469 59.49 -4.89 22.16
CA THR A 469 58.92 -4.01 23.22
C THR A 469 59.72 -2.68 23.39
N PRO A 470 59.27 -1.64 24.17
CA PRO A 470 59.16 -1.66 25.65
C PRO A 470 57.96 -0.90 26.27
N THR A 471 57.19 -1.45 27.23
CA THR A 471 57.30 -1.50 28.72
C THR A 471 56.82 -0.26 29.51
N THR A 472 55.81 -0.41 30.39
CA THR A 472 55.78 -0.12 31.86
C THR A 472 54.35 -0.30 32.45
N THR A 473 54.08 -1.39 33.21
CA THR A 473 53.87 -1.52 34.69
C THR A 473 52.60 -0.82 35.25
N SER A 474 51.67 -1.43 36.01
CA SER A 474 51.81 -2.36 37.16
C SER A 474 50.46 -2.96 37.66
N SER A 475 50.51 -4.20 38.20
CA SER A 475 49.78 -4.85 39.35
C SER A 475 48.28 -4.61 39.58
N SER A 476 47.43 -5.55 40.01
CA SER A 476 47.58 -6.88 40.65
C SER A 476 46.22 -7.64 40.66
N THR A 477 46.32 -8.96 40.48
CA THR A 477 45.37 -10.08 40.73
C THR A 477 44.91 -10.19 42.20
N PRO A 478 44.05 -11.17 42.66
CA PRO A 478 43.59 -12.41 41.99
C PRO A 478 42.10 -12.81 42.15
N GLU A 479 41.60 -13.54 41.15
CA GLU A 479 40.58 -14.61 41.23
C GLU A 479 41.12 -15.79 42.07
N PRO A 480 40.33 -16.75 42.63
CA PRO A 480 39.51 -17.67 41.81
C PRO A 480 38.32 -18.27 42.61
N THR A 481 37.54 -19.30 42.25
CA THR A 481 37.76 -20.54 41.48
C THR A 481 36.39 -21.27 41.46
N LEU A 482 36.09 -21.90 40.31
CA LEU A 482 35.61 -23.29 40.11
C LEU A 482 34.34 -23.80 40.84
N ALA A 483 33.56 -24.75 40.31
CA ALA A 483 33.34 -25.37 39.01
C ALA A 483 32.37 -26.54 39.24
N THR A 484 31.74 -27.03 38.15
CA THR A 484 31.49 -28.46 37.80
C THR A 484 30.85 -29.41 38.84
N GLU A 485 29.96 -30.35 38.52
CA GLU A 485 29.74 -31.15 37.31
C GLU A 485 28.50 -32.05 37.55
N GLN A 486 27.85 -32.48 36.46
CA GLN A 486 27.47 -33.86 36.11
C GLN A 486 27.07 -34.86 37.23
N GLN A 487 26.11 -35.78 37.09
CA GLN A 487 25.94 -36.78 36.01
C GLN A 487 24.78 -37.74 36.40
N SER A 488 24.12 -38.34 35.38
CA SER A 488 23.67 -39.77 35.27
C SER A 488 22.76 -40.39 36.36
N SER A 489 21.94 -41.43 36.17
CA SER A 489 21.38 -42.21 35.05
C SER A 489 20.53 -43.35 35.65
N GLN A 490 19.42 -43.73 34.98
CA GLN A 490 18.77 -45.07 34.98
C GLN A 490 18.09 -45.55 36.30
N GLN A 491 16.96 -46.28 36.34
CA GLN A 491 16.54 -47.43 35.52
C GLN A 491 15.08 -47.87 35.83
N SER A 492 14.33 -48.34 34.82
CA SER A 492 13.18 -49.29 34.83
C SER A 492 11.87 -48.87 35.55
N SER A 493 10.62 -49.23 35.18
CA SER A 493 10.03 -50.31 34.39
C SER A 493 8.56 -50.00 34.02
N GLN A 494 8.10 -50.52 32.87
CA GLN A 494 6.77 -51.03 32.50
C GLN A 494 5.45 -50.21 32.69
N GLN A 495 4.79 -49.99 31.53
CA GLN A 495 3.35 -49.94 31.18
C GLN A 495 2.27 -49.93 32.30
N SER A 496 1.37 -48.93 32.29
CA SER A 496 0.02 -49.01 31.68
C SER A 496 -0.95 -47.93 32.22
N THR A 497 -1.77 -47.40 31.31
CA THR A 497 -3.12 -46.80 31.49
C THR A 497 -3.37 -45.59 32.40
N GLY A 498 -4.06 -44.60 31.82
CA GLY A 498 -5.16 -43.89 32.49
C GLY A 498 -4.99 -42.39 32.68
N GLU A 499 -5.25 -41.60 31.65
CA GLU A 499 -5.59 -40.17 31.80
C GLU A 499 -7.01 -40.04 32.36
N SER A 500 -7.15 -39.36 33.50
CA SER A 500 -8.43 -38.98 34.08
C SER A 500 -8.78 -37.54 33.70
N HIS A 501 -9.85 -37.42 32.92
CA HIS A 501 -10.58 -36.20 32.59
C HIS A 501 -10.96 -35.36 33.83
N VAL A 502 -10.93 -34.03 33.67
CA VAL A 502 -11.62 -33.09 34.53
C VAL A 502 -12.75 -32.45 33.73
N ASP A 503 -13.97 -32.69 34.18
CA ASP A 503 -15.25 -32.29 33.58
C ASP A 503 -15.48 -30.77 33.55
N PHE A 504 -15.93 -30.28 32.40
CA PHE A 504 -16.55 -28.95 32.23
C PHE A 504 -18.08 -29.10 32.34
N LYS A 505 -18.70 -28.40 33.30
CA LYS A 505 -20.16 -28.33 33.45
C LYS A 505 -20.75 -27.23 32.56
N ILE A 506 -21.49 -27.62 31.53
CA ILE A 506 -22.49 -26.77 30.87
C ILE A 506 -23.85 -27.45 31.07
N SER A 507 -24.69 -26.89 31.93
CA SER A 507 -26.09 -27.31 32.05
C SER A 507 -26.97 -26.08 32.25
N GLN A 508 -27.73 -25.76 31.20
CA GLN A 508 -29.08 -25.18 31.19
C GLN A 508 -29.19 -24.22 29.99
N PHE A 509 -29.84 -24.68 28.92
CA PHE A 509 -30.90 -23.98 28.18
C PHE A 509 -31.21 -24.79 26.90
N ALA A 510 -32.04 -25.81 27.05
CA ALA A 510 -32.76 -26.44 25.94
C ALA A 510 -34.07 -27.04 26.46
N SER A 511 -35.20 -26.36 26.21
CA SER A 511 -36.50 -27.02 26.08
C SER A 511 -37.54 -26.09 25.44
N SER A 512 -38.40 -26.69 24.61
CA SER A 512 -39.50 -26.13 23.81
C SER A 512 -39.03 -25.52 22.47
N VAL A 513 -39.44 -25.98 21.29
CA VAL A 513 -40.67 -26.66 20.87
C VAL A 513 -40.34 -27.62 19.70
N LEU A 514 -40.71 -28.90 19.85
CA LEU A 514 -40.90 -29.85 18.76
C LEU A 514 -42.40 -30.10 18.67
N ASP A 515 -43.01 -29.74 17.53
CA ASP A 515 -44.08 -30.52 16.89
C ASP A 515 -44.58 -29.77 15.64
N ASN A 516 -44.25 -30.29 14.47
CA ASN A 516 -45.23 -30.54 13.41
C ASN A 516 -44.59 -31.33 12.26
N LYS A 517 -45.11 -32.55 12.07
CA LYS A 517 -44.91 -33.40 10.90
C LYS A 517 -45.59 -32.75 9.68
N VAL A 518 -44.86 -32.54 8.58
CA VAL A 518 -45.47 -32.46 7.24
C VAL A 518 -44.58 -33.18 6.22
N SER A 519 -45.26 -33.93 5.35
CA SER A 519 -44.82 -34.96 4.40
C SER A 519 -43.89 -34.51 3.27
N TYR A 520 -43.00 -35.43 2.90
CA TYR A 520 -42.17 -35.42 1.69
C TYR A 520 -43.01 -35.32 0.40
N LEU A 521 -42.68 -34.35 -0.45
CA LEU A 521 -42.90 -34.41 -1.89
C LEU A 521 -41.60 -34.01 -2.58
N THR A 522 -40.94 -35.02 -3.14
CA THR A 522 -39.83 -34.91 -4.10
C THR A 522 -40.40 -34.54 -5.46
N GLU A 523 -40.02 -33.39 -6.03
CA GLU A 523 -40.06 -33.13 -7.48
C GLU A 523 -38.97 -32.10 -7.88
N PRO A 524 -38.44 -32.18 -9.12
CA PRO A 524 -37.20 -31.55 -9.53
C PRO A 524 -37.37 -30.05 -9.82
N TYR A 525 -36.41 -29.24 -9.35
CA TYR A 525 -36.36 -27.81 -9.67
C TYR A 525 -36.07 -27.60 -11.17
N GLN A 526 -37.12 -27.32 -11.95
CA GLN A 526 -37.02 -26.62 -13.22
C GLN A 526 -36.71 -25.14 -12.93
N PHE A 527 -35.64 -24.62 -13.54
CA PHE A 527 -35.42 -23.17 -13.66
C PHE A 527 -36.57 -22.56 -14.46
N LEU A 528 -37.47 -21.85 -13.79
CA LEU A 528 -38.40 -20.93 -14.43
C LEU A 528 -37.74 -19.54 -14.54
N PRO A 529 -37.84 -18.87 -15.71
CA PRO A 529 -37.37 -17.50 -15.86
C PRO A 529 -38.19 -16.58 -14.95
N ALA A 530 -37.53 -15.59 -14.36
CA ALA A 530 -38.10 -14.63 -13.43
C ALA A 530 -39.32 -13.91 -14.04
N ALA A 531 -40.51 -14.36 -13.66
CA ALA A 531 -41.76 -13.64 -13.87
C ALA A 531 -42.61 -13.75 -12.60
N GLY A 532 -42.74 -12.62 -11.88
CA GLY A 532 -43.83 -12.39 -10.92
C GLY A 532 -43.45 -12.23 -9.44
N MET A 533 -42.97 -11.04 -9.06
CA MET A 533 -43.43 -10.40 -7.83
C MET A 533 -43.92 -8.98 -8.18
N ALA A 534 -45.10 -8.64 -7.66
CA ALA A 534 -45.90 -7.51 -8.07
C ALA A 534 -45.43 -6.18 -7.46
N SER A 535 -45.39 -5.19 -8.35
CA SER A 535 -45.41 -3.72 -8.22
C SER A 535 -45.38 -3.04 -6.85
N SER A 536 -44.34 -2.23 -6.65
CA SER A 536 -44.50 -0.81 -6.31
C SER A 536 -43.38 0.00 -6.99
N ALA A 537 -43.79 0.98 -7.81
CA ALA A 537 -43.00 1.78 -8.77
C ALA A 537 -42.60 1.04 -10.06
N THR A 538 -43.20 1.47 -11.18
CA THR A 538 -42.73 1.18 -12.53
C THR A 538 -41.30 1.71 -12.67
N ASP A 539 -40.33 0.81 -12.74
CA ASP A 539 -38.95 1.16 -13.07
C ASP A 539 -38.93 1.62 -14.54
N SER A 540 -38.90 2.94 -14.75
CA SER A 540 -38.91 3.61 -16.05
C SER A 540 -37.51 3.68 -16.67
N SER A 541 -36.57 2.89 -16.16
CA SER A 541 -35.19 2.84 -16.60
C SER A 541 -35.04 2.28 -18.02
N PRO A 542 -34.32 2.96 -18.93
CA PRO A 542 -34.06 2.46 -20.27
C PRO A 542 -33.30 1.11 -20.25
N PRO A 543 -33.66 0.13 -21.10
CA PRO A 543 -33.04 -1.21 -21.13
C PRO A 543 -31.70 -1.22 -21.89
N ASP A 544 -30.89 -0.17 -21.71
CA ASP A 544 -29.63 0.03 -22.44
C ASP A 544 -28.44 0.32 -21.49
N GLY A 545 -28.61 0.01 -20.20
CA GLY A 545 -27.61 0.24 -19.17
C GLY A 545 -27.57 1.68 -18.63
N THR A 546 -28.38 2.61 -19.13
CA THR A 546 -28.36 4.01 -18.68
C THR A 546 -29.27 4.31 -17.48
N GLY A 547 -29.97 3.31 -16.94
CA GLY A 547 -30.77 3.44 -15.71
C GLY A 547 -29.96 4.00 -14.53
N VAL A 548 -28.66 3.71 -14.45
CA VAL A 548 -27.76 4.23 -13.40
C VAL A 548 -27.64 5.75 -13.38
N ILE A 549 -27.94 6.44 -14.50
CA ILE A 549 -27.92 7.91 -14.57
C ILE A 549 -29.07 8.51 -13.73
N GLN A 550 -30.16 7.76 -13.52
CA GLN A 550 -31.24 8.21 -12.62
C GLN A 550 -30.79 8.19 -11.15
N LEU A 551 -29.89 7.26 -10.81
CA LEU A 551 -29.29 7.16 -9.48
C LEU A 551 -28.20 8.22 -9.28
N ASP A 552 -27.49 8.60 -10.35
CA ASP A 552 -26.51 9.67 -10.34
C ASP A 552 -26.44 10.43 -11.67
N PRO A 553 -27.03 11.64 -11.70
CA PRO A 553 -27.01 12.50 -12.87
C PRO A 553 -25.61 12.92 -13.34
N TRP A 554 -24.57 12.81 -12.51
CA TRP A 554 -23.19 13.11 -12.93
C TRP A 554 -22.65 12.11 -13.95
N LEU A 555 -23.31 10.97 -14.12
CA LEU A 555 -22.99 9.98 -15.14
C LEU A 555 -23.52 10.35 -16.54
N GLU A 556 -24.36 11.40 -16.66
CA GLU A 556 -24.94 11.84 -17.94
C GLU A 556 -23.90 12.06 -19.06
N PRO A 557 -22.74 12.71 -18.83
CA PRO A 557 -21.73 12.88 -19.87
C PRO A 557 -21.14 11.57 -20.40
N PHE A 558 -21.29 10.46 -19.68
CA PHE A 558 -20.76 9.14 -20.02
C PHE A 558 -21.84 8.18 -20.56
N ARG A 559 -23.05 8.67 -20.84
CA ARG A 559 -24.19 7.87 -21.32
C ARG A 559 -23.82 6.89 -22.43
N ASP A 560 -23.16 7.35 -23.48
CA ASP A 560 -22.83 6.50 -24.63
C ASP A 560 -21.81 5.41 -24.29
N ALA A 561 -20.84 5.71 -23.42
CA ALA A 561 -19.90 4.71 -22.92
C ALA A 561 -20.60 3.64 -22.07
N LEU A 562 -21.60 4.02 -21.27
CA LEU A 562 -22.43 3.08 -20.50
C LEU A 562 -23.24 2.17 -21.44
N LYS A 563 -23.88 2.73 -22.47
CA LYS A 563 -24.60 1.94 -23.50
C LYS A 563 -23.69 0.96 -24.21
N GLN A 564 -22.48 1.38 -24.56
CA GLN A 564 -21.50 0.54 -25.23
C GLN A 564 -21.07 -0.62 -24.34
N ARG A 565 -20.77 -0.36 -23.06
CA ARG A 565 -20.41 -1.42 -22.09
C ARG A 565 -21.54 -2.42 -21.89
N PHE A 566 -22.77 -1.93 -21.72
CA PHE A 566 -23.94 -2.79 -21.57
C PHE A 566 -24.15 -3.67 -22.82
N SER A 567 -24.09 -3.07 -24.01
CA SER A 567 -24.21 -3.80 -25.28
C SER A 567 -23.11 -4.86 -25.46
N PHE A 568 -21.89 -4.59 -24.99
CA PHE A 568 -20.79 -5.55 -25.02
C PHE A 568 -21.05 -6.77 -24.14
N VAL A 569 -21.57 -6.56 -22.92
CA VAL A 569 -21.94 -7.65 -22.01
C VAL A 569 -23.10 -8.48 -22.59
N GLU A 570 -24.16 -7.81 -23.07
CA GLU A 570 -25.30 -8.49 -23.72
C GLU A 570 -24.86 -9.32 -24.94
N GLY A 571 -23.86 -8.84 -25.70
CA GLY A 571 -23.24 -9.59 -26.79
C GLY A 571 -22.64 -10.91 -26.32
N TRP A 572 -21.84 -10.90 -25.26
CA TRP A 572 -21.28 -12.12 -24.67
C TRP A 572 -22.33 -13.06 -24.10
N VAL A 573 -23.32 -12.52 -23.37
CA VAL A 573 -24.43 -13.32 -22.81
C VAL A 573 -25.19 -14.02 -23.94
N LYS A 574 -25.46 -13.31 -25.04
CA LYS A 574 -26.08 -13.88 -26.22
C LYS A 574 -25.23 -14.99 -26.83
N THR A 575 -23.93 -14.76 -27.04
CA THR A 575 -23.02 -15.78 -27.58
C THR A 575 -23.02 -17.04 -26.70
N ILE A 576 -22.94 -16.91 -25.38
CA ILE A 576 -22.97 -18.05 -24.45
C ILE A 576 -24.33 -18.77 -24.50
N ASN A 577 -25.44 -18.04 -24.56
CA ASN A 577 -26.76 -18.65 -24.69
C ASN A 577 -26.89 -19.47 -25.98
N GLU A 578 -26.40 -18.95 -27.11
CA GLU A 578 -26.48 -19.60 -28.43
C GLU A 578 -25.52 -20.79 -28.57
N THR A 579 -24.35 -20.74 -27.95
CA THR A 579 -23.28 -21.73 -28.17
C THR A 579 -23.11 -22.75 -27.05
N GLU A 580 -23.53 -22.43 -25.82
CA GLU A 580 -23.22 -23.22 -24.62
C GLU A 580 -24.46 -23.64 -23.82
N GLY A 581 -25.66 -23.23 -24.25
CA GLY A 581 -26.91 -23.52 -23.52
C GLY A 581 -27.09 -22.63 -22.29
N GLY A 582 -26.47 -21.45 -22.29
CA GLY A 582 -26.63 -20.40 -21.29
C GLY A 582 -25.66 -20.43 -20.12
N LEU A 583 -25.65 -19.34 -19.34
CA LEU A 583 -24.68 -19.10 -18.26
C LEU A 583 -24.69 -20.20 -17.18
N ASP A 584 -25.85 -20.79 -16.86
CA ASP A 584 -25.92 -21.89 -15.89
C ASP A 584 -25.10 -23.10 -16.36
N THR A 585 -25.35 -23.57 -17.59
CA THR A 585 -24.62 -24.69 -18.21
C THR A 585 -23.14 -24.36 -18.40
N PHE A 586 -22.84 -23.14 -18.87
CA PHE A 586 -21.47 -22.68 -19.12
C PHE A 586 -20.63 -22.68 -17.85
N SER A 587 -21.18 -22.17 -16.75
CA SER A 587 -20.51 -22.13 -15.45
C SER A 587 -20.34 -23.51 -14.79
N LYS A 588 -21.02 -24.57 -15.24
CA LYS A 588 -20.80 -25.96 -14.76
C LYS A 588 -19.73 -26.72 -15.53
N SER A 589 -18.87 -26.02 -16.28
CA SER A 589 -17.86 -26.68 -17.10
C SER A 589 -16.82 -27.49 -16.30
N TYR A 590 -16.69 -27.32 -14.98
CA TYR A 590 -15.88 -28.22 -14.14
C TYR A 590 -16.42 -29.67 -14.08
N GLU A 591 -17.68 -29.91 -14.45
CA GLU A 591 -18.25 -31.26 -14.64
C GLU A 591 -17.81 -31.91 -15.96
N LYS A 592 -17.16 -31.13 -16.84
CA LYS A 592 -16.69 -31.55 -18.16
C LYS A 592 -15.17 -31.50 -18.27
N PHE A 593 -14.55 -30.41 -17.82
CA PHE A 593 -13.12 -30.17 -17.78
C PHE A 593 -12.49 -30.72 -16.50
N GLY A 594 -11.19 -31.02 -16.54
CA GLY A 594 -10.54 -31.77 -15.46
C GLY A 594 -10.94 -33.24 -15.47
N LEU A 595 -10.70 -33.93 -14.35
CA LEU A 595 -10.95 -35.36 -14.22
C LEU A 595 -12.35 -35.60 -13.64
N ASN A 596 -13.20 -36.28 -14.41
CA ASN A 596 -14.60 -36.55 -14.05
C ASN A 596 -14.91 -38.05 -14.10
N VAL A 597 -15.28 -38.62 -12.96
CA VAL A 597 -15.69 -40.03 -12.83
C VAL A 597 -17.12 -40.19 -13.34
N GLN A 598 -17.31 -41.08 -14.30
CA GLN A 598 -18.60 -41.43 -14.87
C GLN A 598 -19.31 -42.50 -14.01
N SER A 599 -20.62 -42.66 -14.22
CA SER A 599 -21.43 -43.63 -13.46
C SER A 599 -21.01 -45.10 -13.63
N ASN A 600 -20.30 -45.42 -14.71
CA ASN A 600 -19.73 -46.75 -14.97
C ASN A 600 -18.30 -46.93 -14.38
N GLY A 601 -17.78 -45.91 -13.70
CA GLY A 601 -16.42 -45.88 -13.13
C GLY A 601 -15.34 -45.36 -14.09
N ASP A 602 -15.64 -45.11 -15.36
CA ASP A 602 -14.66 -44.54 -16.29
C ASP A 602 -14.28 -43.13 -15.86
N ILE A 603 -13.02 -42.72 -16.11
CA ILE A 603 -12.56 -41.36 -15.83
C ILE A 603 -12.40 -40.64 -17.17
N VAL A 604 -13.15 -39.57 -17.38
CA VAL A 604 -12.97 -38.67 -18.52
C VAL A 604 -12.13 -37.48 -18.08
N TYR A 605 -10.99 -37.27 -18.74
CA TYR A 605 -10.15 -36.09 -18.53
C TYR A 605 -10.21 -35.18 -19.76
N ARG A 606 -10.52 -33.89 -19.55
CA ARG A 606 -10.45 -32.86 -20.60
C ARG A 606 -9.58 -31.67 -20.19
N GLU A 607 -8.83 -31.13 -21.15
CA GLU A 607 -7.94 -29.99 -20.94
C GLU A 607 -7.86 -29.09 -22.17
N TRP A 608 -7.83 -27.77 -21.96
CA TRP A 608 -7.65 -26.81 -23.05
C TRP A 608 -6.17 -26.48 -23.25
N ALA A 609 -5.60 -26.91 -24.38
CA ALA A 609 -4.18 -26.70 -24.71
C ALA A 609 -3.99 -26.64 -26.24
N PRO A 610 -4.45 -25.56 -26.90
CA PRO A 610 -4.45 -25.42 -28.35
C PRO A 610 -3.05 -25.36 -28.97
N ASN A 611 -2.00 -24.95 -28.25
CA ASN A 611 -0.64 -24.96 -28.80
C ASN A 611 0.02 -26.34 -28.77
N ALA A 612 -0.41 -27.25 -27.89
CA ALA A 612 0.14 -28.60 -27.83
C ALA A 612 -0.15 -29.37 -29.15
N VAL A 613 0.82 -30.18 -29.58
CA VAL A 613 0.70 -31.06 -30.77
C VAL A 613 0.48 -32.53 -30.39
N GLN A 614 0.82 -32.92 -29.16
CA GLN A 614 0.47 -34.20 -28.53
C GLN A 614 0.19 -33.93 -27.05
N ALA A 615 -0.74 -34.68 -26.46
CA ALA A 615 -0.99 -34.65 -25.02
C ALA A 615 -1.28 -36.06 -24.49
N GLN A 616 -0.87 -36.34 -23.24
CA GLN A 616 -1.09 -37.60 -22.55
C GLN A 616 -1.40 -37.38 -21.07
N LEU A 617 -2.27 -38.21 -20.51
CA LEU A 617 -2.46 -38.28 -19.07
C LEU A 617 -1.46 -39.28 -18.48
N VAL A 618 -0.67 -38.83 -17.49
CA VAL A 618 0.37 -39.63 -16.85
C VAL A 618 0.21 -39.56 -15.33
N GLY A 619 0.70 -40.59 -14.63
CA GLY A 619 0.68 -40.62 -13.17
C GLY A 619 1.12 -41.95 -12.61
N GLU A 620 0.96 -42.13 -11.31
CA GLU A 620 1.31 -43.39 -10.64
C GLU A 620 0.52 -44.58 -11.21
N PHE A 621 -0.75 -44.37 -11.57
CA PHE A 621 -1.64 -45.40 -12.11
C PHE A 621 -1.13 -46.05 -13.42
N ASN A 622 -0.26 -45.38 -14.17
CA ASN A 622 0.35 -45.90 -15.39
C ASN A 622 1.87 -45.87 -15.37
N ASN A 623 2.48 -45.85 -14.17
CA ASN A 623 3.93 -45.78 -13.98
C ASN A 623 4.60 -44.60 -14.72
N TRP A 624 3.89 -43.49 -14.86
CA TRP A 624 4.34 -42.30 -15.60
C TRP A 624 4.66 -42.57 -17.09
N ASP A 625 4.07 -43.62 -17.68
CA ASP A 625 4.28 -43.94 -19.10
C ASP A 625 3.54 -42.95 -20.01
N GLY A 626 4.33 -42.07 -20.65
CA GLY A 626 3.87 -41.08 -21.63
C GLY A 626 3.31 -41.65 -22.93
N LYS A 627 3.11 -42.97 -23.05
CA LYS A 627 2.47 -43.62 -24.21
C LYS A 627 1.18 -44.36 -23.85
N ALA A 628 0.90 -44.57 -22.56
CA ALA A 628 -0.19 -45.42 -22.13
C ALA A 628 -1.59 -44.80 -22.34
N HIS A 629 -1.72 -43.47 -22.17
CA HIS A 629 -3.02 -42.78 -22.27
C HIS A 629 -2.92 -41.50 -23.13
N PRO A 630 -2.73 -41.63 -24.46
CA PRO A 630 -2.74 -40.49 -25.37
C PRO A 630 -4.13 -39.85 -25.45
N MET A 631 -4.16 -38.52 -25.52
CA MET A 631 -5.38 -37.72 -25.63
C MET A 631 -5.69 -37.40 -27.10
N THR A 632 -6.96 -37.14 -27.40
CA THR A 632 -7.44 -36.70 -28.72
C THR A 632 -7.82 -35.22 -28.68
N LYS A 633 -7.33 -34.41 -29.61
CA LYS A 633 -7.62 -32.97 -29.71
C LYS A 633 -8.83 -32.71 -30.62
N ASN A 634 -9.75 -31.85 -30.20
CA ASN A 634 -10.84 -31.36 -31.05
C ASN A 634 -10.48 -30.05 -31.79
N ASP A 635 -11.40 -29.54 -32.61
CA ASP A 635 -11.19 -28.35 -33.44
C ASP A 635 -10.98 -27.06 -32.64
N PHE A 636 -11.35 -27.03 -31.36
CA PHE A 636 -11.17 -25.88 -30.45
C PHE A 636 -9.90 -25.98 -29.60
N GLY A 637 -9.10 -27.05 -29.81
CA GLY A 637 -7.87 -27.29 -29.06
C GLY A 637 -8.08 -27.87 -27.66
N VAL A 638 -9.26 -28.44 -27.39
CA VAL A 638 -9.52 -29.22 -26.18
C VAL A 638 -9.08 -30.67 -26.42
N TRP A 639 -8.27 -31.17 -25.52
CA TRP A 639 -7.80 -32.55 -25.47
C TRP A 639 -8.70 -33.39 -24.57
N GLU A 640 -9.00 -34.62 -24.97
CA GLU A 640 -9.81 -35.56 -24.18
C GLU A 640 -9.17 -36.97 -24.15
N VAL A 641 -9.27 -37.65 -23.01
CA VAL A 641 -9.03 -39.09 -22.89
C VAL A 641 -10.03 -39.71 -21.92
N THR A 642 -10.45 -40.94 -22.21
CA THR A 642 -11.21 -41.78 -21.28
C THR A 642 -10.29 -42.88 -20.75
N VAL A 643 -10.12 -42.95 -19.43
CA VAL A 643 -9.43 -44.04 -18.74
C VAL A 643 -10.48 -45.04 -18.27
N PRO A 644 -10.55 -46.25 -18.86
CA PRO A 644 -11.60 -47.23 -18.56
C PRO A 644 -11.52 -47.73 -17.12
N ALA A 645 -12.67 -47.97 -16.50
CA ALA A 645 -12.77 -48.57 -15.17
C ALA A 645 -12.09 -49.95 -15.11
N VAL A 646 -11.48 -50.27 -13.95
CA VAL A 646 -10.96 -51.60 -13.66
C VAL A 646 -11.90 -52.26 -12.65
N ASN A 647 -12.54 -53.36 -13.06
CA ASN A 647 -13.54 -54.07 -12.25
C ASN A 647 -14.70 -53.18 -11.75
N GLY A 648 -15.13 -52.20 -12.57
CA GLY A 648 -16.21 -51.27 -12.23
C GLY A 648 -15.81 -50.15 -11.25
N ALA A 649 -14.53 -50.05 -10.88
CA ALA A 649 -13.98 -48.97 -10.08
C ALA A 649 -13.08 -48.03 -10.91
N PRO A 650 -12.94 -46.75 -10.53
CA PRO A 650 -12.05 -45.81 -11.19
C PRO A 650 -10.60 -46.34 -11.25
N ALA A 651 -10.00 -46.31 -12.44
CA ALA A 651 -8.67 -46.88 -12.67
C ALA A 651 -7.51 -46.04 -12.11
N ILE A 652 -7.74 -44.75 -11.84
CA ILE A 652 -6.81 -43.89 -11.12
C ILE A 652 -7.20 -43.96 -9.64
N PRO A 653 -6.34 -44.51 -8.76
CA PRO A 653 -6.65 -44.56 -7.33
C PRO A 653 -6.83 -43.17 -6.74
N HIS A 654 -7.75 -43.04 -5.77
CA HIS A 654 -7.86 -41.84 -4.94
C HIS A 654 -6.50 -41.47 -4.33
N ASP A 655 -6.20 -40.17 -4.29
CA ASP A 655 -4.99 -39.58 -3.71
C ASP A 655 -3.67 -40.02 -4.38
N SER A 656 -3.75 -40.55 -5.61
CA SER A 656 -2.57 -40.86 -6.42
C SER A 656 -2.14 -39.68 -7.29
N LYS A 657 -0.84 -39.56 -7.53
CA LYS A 657 -0.25 -38.44 -8.30
C LYS A 657 -0.51 -38.59 -9.79
N ILE A 658 -0.84 -37.48 -10.43
CA ILE A 658 -1.10 -37.37 -11.87
C ILE A 658 -0.54 -36.06 -12.44
N LYS A 659 -0.27 -36.01 -13.74
CA LYS A 659 0.02 -34.80 -14.53
C LYS A 659 -0.50 -34.95 -15.96
N ILE A 660 -0.61 -33.83 -16.67
CA ILE A 660 -0.66 -33.85 -18.13
C ILE A 660 0.76 -33.68 -18.69
N SER A 661 1.12 -34.55 -19.63
CA SER A 661 2.31 -34.44 -20.47
C SER A 661 1.88 -33.87 -21.82
N MET A 662 2.61 -32.87 -22.33
CA MET A 662 2.33 -32.27 -23.64
C MET A 662 3.61 -32.12 -24.44
N VAL A 663 3.51 -32.27 -25.76
CA VAL A 663 4.58 -31.92 -26.69
C VAL A 663 4.23 -30.61 -27.37
N THR A 664 5.12 -29.62 -27.29
CA THR A 664 4.95 -28.31 -27.93
C THR A 664 5.36 -28.36 -29.41
N PRO A 665 5.03 -27.34 -30.23
CA PRO A 665 5.45 -27.31 -31.63
C PRO A 665 6.97 -27.31 -31.85
N SER A 666 7.78 -26.94 -30.84
CA SER A 666 9.24 -27.03 -30.91
C SER A 666 9.77 -28.45 -30.70
N GLY A 667 8.88 -29.40 -30.34
CA GLY A 667 9.24 -30.77 -29.98
C GLY A 667 9.62 -30.97 -28.51
N GLU A 668 9.52 -29.91 -27.69
CA GLU A 668 9.76 -30.00 -26.25
C GLU A 668 8.62 -30.75 -25.56
N GLN A 669 8.96 -31.71 -24.68
CA GLN A 669 8.01 -32.38 -23.82
C GLN A 669 7.94 -31.67 -22.47
N ILE A 670 6.74 -31.19 -22.12
CA ILE A 670 6.46 -30.45 -20.88
C ILE A 670 5.45 -31.20 -20.02
N TYR A 671 5.55 -31.06 -18.70
CA TYR A 671 4.60 -31.59 -17.73
C TYR A 671 3.94 -30.45 -16.98
N ARG A 672 2.63 -30.54 -16.77
CA ARG A 672 1.85 -29.54 -16.01
C ARG A 672 0.89 -30.22 -15.04
N ILE A 673 0.59 -29.50 -13.98
CA ILE A 673 -0.58 -29.78 -13.13
C ILE A 673 -1.84 -29.42 -13.94
N PRO A 674 -2.85 -30.30 -14.08
CA PRO A 674 -4.08 -29.97 -14.79
C PRO A 674 -4.72 -28.67 -14.28
N ALA A 675 -5.17 -27.79 -15.18
CA ALA A 675 -5.66 -26.46 -14.80
C ALA A 675 -6.91 -26.51 -13.88
N TRP A 676 -7.66 -27.61 -13.99
CA TRP A 676 -8.91 -27.89 -13.27
C TRP A 676 -8.72 -28.88 -12.11
N ILE A 677 -7.49 -29.09 -11.63
CA ILE A 677 -7.24 -30.03 -10.54
C ILE A 677 -7.93 -29.60 -9.24
N LYS A 678 -8.51 -30.55 -8.52
CA LYS A 678 -9.21 -30.31 -7.24
C LYS A 678 -8.30 -30.35 -6.01
N ARG A 679 -7.10 -30.93 -6.14
CA ARG A 679 -6.13 -31.03 -5.06
C ARG A 679 -4.70 -31.16 -5.58
N VAL A 680 -3.80 -30.47 -4.92
CA VAL A 680 -2.36 -30.64 -5.06
C VAL A 680 -1.77 -30.87 -3.68
N VAL A 681 -0.55 -31.39 -3.60
CA VAL A 681 0.19 -31.59 -2.34
C VAL A 681 1.66 -31.23 -2.55
N GLN A 682 2.35 -30.88 -1.47
CA GLN A 682 3.78 -30.58 -1.49
C GLN A 682 4.50 -31.46 -0.46
N ASP A 683 5.56 -32.13 -0.91
CA ASP A 683 6.50 -32.81 -0.04
C ASP A 683 7.88 -32.16 -0.20
N LEU A 684 8.20 -31.26 0.74
CA LEU A 684 9.45 -30.50 0.72
C LEU A 684 10.69 -31.39 0.86
N SER A 685 10.56 -32.64 1.29
CA SER A 685 11.69 -33.60 1.30
C SER A 685 12.03 -34.14 -0.08
N VAL A 686 11.10 -34.03 -1.03
CA VAL A 686 11.21 -34.54 -2.40
C VAL A 686 11.39 -33.40 -3.40
N SER A 687 10.53 -32.38 -3.35
CA SER A 687 10.55 -31.25 -4.29
C SER A 687 9.97 -29.98 -3.67
N PRO A 688 10.50 -28.78 -4.00
CA PRO A 688 9.84 -27.53 -3.65
C PRO A 688 8.57 -27.27 -4.48
N THR A 689 8.32 -28.01 -5.57
CA THR A 689 7.12 -27.84 -6.40
C THR A 689 5.95 -28.66 -5.88
N TYR A 690 4.73 -28.21 -6.14
CA TYR A 690 3.54 -29.01 -5.90
C TYR A 690 3.34 -30.14 -6.91
N GLU A 691 2.62 -31.17 -6.48
CA GLU A 691 2.19 -32.31 -7.28
C GLU A 691 0.67 -32.41 -7.27
N SER A 692 0.04 -32.61 -8.43
CA SER A 692 -1.40 -32.87 -8.50
C SER A 692 -1.76 -34.28 -8.09
N VAL A 693 -2.83 -34.41 -7.31
CA VAL A 693 -3.37 -35.69 -6.87
C VAL A 693 -4.82 -35.83 -7.31
N PHE A 694 -5.20 -37.04 -7.70
CA PHE A 694 -6.56 -37.34 -8.08
C PHE A 694 -7.48 -37.43 -6.86
N TRP A 695 -8.22 -36.36 -6.59
CA TRP A 695 -9.13 -36.29 -5.45
C TRP A 695 -10.52 -36.85 -5.79
N ASN A 696 -10.70 -38.15 -5.54
CA ASN A 696 -12.00 -38.83 -5.60
C ASN A 696 -12.20 -39.75 -4.38
N PRO A 697 -12.41 -39.19 -3.17
CA PRO A 697 -12.54 -40.00 -1.96
C PRO A 697 -13.71 -40.98 -2.11
N PRO A 698 -13.64 -42.17 -1.48
CA PRO A 698 -14.73 -43.13 -1.50
C PRO A 698 -16.00 -42.54 -0.86
N ALA A 699 -17.16 -43.09 -1.18
CA ALA A 699 -18.46 -42.49 -0.83
C ALA A 699 -18.70 -42.36 0.69
N GLU A 700 -18.01 -43.19 1.49
CA GLU A 700 -17.98 -43.16 2.95
C GLU A 700 -17.10 -42.05 3.54
N GLU A 701 -16.11 -41.56 2.79
CA GLU A 701 -15.18 -40.49 3.21
C GLU A 701 -15.56 -39.12 2.62
N GLN A 702 -16.46 -39.07 1.64
CA GLN A 702 -17.02 -37.83 1.11
C GLN A 702 -17.84 -37.08 2.17
N TYR A 703 -17.53 -35.79 2.35
CA TYR A 703 -18.31 -34.94 3.24
C TYR A 703 -19.70 -34.68 2.65
N LYS A 704 -20.73 -34.82 3.48
CA LYS A 704 -22.12 -34.52 3.14
C LYS A 704 -22.59 -33.36 3.99
N PHE A 705 -22.86 -32.22 3.36
CA PHE A 705 -23.43 -31.05 4.02
C PHE A 705 -24.70 -31.42 4.79
N GLN A 706 -24.74 -31.06 6.07
CA GLN A 706 -25.86 -31.36 6.97
C GLN A 706 -26.72 -30.13 7.24
N HIS A 707 -26.20 -28.92 7.01
CA HIS A 707 -26.86 -27.67 7.36
C HIS A 707 -27.17 -26.85 6.09
N PRO A 708 -28.33 -26.17 6.06
CA PRO A 708 -28.64 -25.25 4.99
C PRO A 708 -27.81 -23.97 5.14
N ARG A 709 -27.62 -23.27 4.01
CA ARG A 709 -27.05 -21.92 4.01
C ARG A 709 -27.84 -21.00 4.95
N PRO A 710 -27.16 -20.11 5.69
CA PRO A 710 -27.83 -19.13 6.54
C PRO A 710 -28.69 -18.16 5.72
N LYS A 711 -29.68 -17.55 6.36
CA LYS A 711 -30.42 -16.45 5.74
C LYS A 711 -29.47 -15.27 5.51
N LYS A 712 -29.62 -14.61 4.36
CA LYS A 712 -28.87 -13.37 4.06
C LYS A 712 -29.10 -12.35 5.19
N PRO A 713 -28.05 -11.89 5.89
CA PRO A 713 -28.18 -10.84 6.90
C PRO A 713 -28.62 -9.51 6.29
N GLU A 714 -29.30 -8.67 7.06
CA GLU A 714 -29.68 -7.31 6.63
C GLU A 714 -28.45 -6.41 6.47
N SER A 715 -27.49 -6.56 7.39
CA SER A 715 -26.16 -5.95 7.39
C SER A 715 -25.07 -7.01 7.63
N LEU A 716 -23.90 -6.81 7.03
CA LEU A 716 -22.75 -7.70 7.22
C LEU A 716 -21.85 -7.19 8.34
N ARG A 717 -21.55 -8.08 9.30
CA ARG A 717 -20.51 -7.92 10.32
C ARG A 717 -19.51 -9.04 10.08
N ILE A 718 -18.45 -8.70 9.37
CA ILE A 718 -17.51 -9.63 8.74
C ILE A 718 -16.28 -9.81 9.64
N TYR A 719 -15.96 -11.06 9.96
CA TYR A 719 -14.69 -11.43 10.56
C TYR A 719 -13.77 -11.94 9.44
N GLU A 720 -12.77 -11.16 9.07
CA GLU A 720 -11.76 -11.51 8.08
C GLU A 720 -10.69 -12.39 8.72
N ALA A 721 -10.45 -13.57 8.15
CA ALA A 721 -9.61 -14.59 8.76
C ALA A 721 -8.80 -15.40 7.74
N HIS A 722 -7.65 -15.90 8.20
CA HIS A 722 -6.75 -16.77 7.46
C HIS A 722 -6.46 -18.03 8.27
N VAL A 723 -6.92 -19.19 7.75
CA VAL A 723 -6.85 -20.48 8.45
C VAL A 723 -5.45 -20.79 9.00
N GLY A 724 -4.41 -20.64 8.18
CA GLY A 724 -3.06 -21.06 8.56
C GLY A 724 -2.41 -20.29 9.73
N ILE A 725 -2.89 -19.09 10.09
CA ILE A 725 -2.32 -18.28 11.19
C ILE A 725 -3.22 -18.25 12.44
N SER A 726 -4.37 -18.93 12.38
CA SER A 726 -5.45 -18.86 13.37
C SER A 726 -5.22 -19.66 14.66
N SER A 727 -3.96 -19.84 15.04
CA SER A 727 -3.52 -20.57 16.23
C SER A 727 -2.42 -19.79 16.95
N PRO A 728 -2.26 -19.92 18.28
CA PRO A 728 -1.12 -19.36 19.00
C PRO A 728 0.19 -20.13 18.73
N GLU A 729 0.11 -21.31 18.13
CA GLU A 729 1.29 -22.12 17.78
C GLU A 729 2.02 -21.56 16.56
N THR A 730 3.35 -21.67 16.53
CA THR A 730 4.19 -21.21 15.42
C THR A 730 4.25 -22.27 14.30
N LYS A 731 3.09 -22.58 13.72
CA LYS A 731 2.91 -23.56 12.64
C LYS A 731 1.78 -23.11 11.71
N VAL A 732 1.64 -23.77 10.57
CA VAL A 732 0.41 -23.65 9.77
C VAL A 732 -0.73 -24.38 10.47
N ALA A 733 -1.76 -23.66 10.90
CA ALA A 733 -2.98 -24.24 11.45
C ALA A 733 -3.88 -24.85 10.36
N THR A 734 -4.75 -25.77 10.78
CA THR A 734 -5.59 -26.61 9.91
C THR A 734 -7.04 -26.14 9.85
N TYR A 735 -7.77 -26.59 8.82
CA TYR A 735 -9.22 -26.38 8.72
C TYR A 735 -9.95 -26.90 9.96
N LYS A 736 -9.57 -28.09 10.47
CA LYS A 736 -10.20 -28.66 11.67
C LYS A 736 -9.93 -27.83 12.93
N GLU A 737 -8.72 -27.31 13.10
CA GLU A 737 -8.40 -26.41 14.21
C GLU A 737 -9.22 -25.11 14.11
N PHE A 738 -9.37 -24.54 12.91
CA PHE A 738 -10.23 -23.36 12.69
C PHE A 738 -11.70 -23.67 13.02
N THR A 739 -12.22 -24.79 12.54
CA THR A 739 -13.59 -25.26 12.81
C THR A 739 -13.86 -25.41 14.30
N ALA A 740 -12.92 -26.02 15.03
CA ALA A 740 -13.06 -26.28 16.45
C ALA A 740 -12.90 -25.03 17.32
N ASN A 741 -11.97 -24.14 16.97
CA ASN A 741 -11.52 -23.07 17.87
C ASN A 741 -11.99 -21.68 17.44
N MET A 742 -11.96 -21.39 16.13
CA MET A 742 -12.29 -20.05 15.62
C MET A 742 -13.77 -19.83 15.40
N LEU A 743 -14.51 -20.81 14.85
CA LEU A 743 -15.95 -20.63 14.61
C LEU A 743 -16.73 -20.31 15.89
N PRO A 744 -16.52 -21.00 17.04
CA PRO A 744 -17.18 -20.64 18.29
C PRO A 744 -16.81 -19.22 18.76
N ARG A 745 -15.55 -18.82 18.60
CA ARG A 745 -15.07 -17.48 18.96
C ARG A 745 -15.73 -16.39 18.13
N ILE A 746 -15.75 -16.55 16.80
CA ILE A 746 -16.38 -15.61 15.87
C ILE A 746 -17.87 -15.44 16.20
N LYS A 747 -18.56 -16.57 16.45
CA LYS A 747 -19.96 -16.54 16.87
C LYS A 747 -20.16 -15.86 18.22
N TYR A 748 -19.28 -16.12 19.19
CA TYR A 748 -19.32 -15.50 20.52
C TYR A 748 -19.22 -13.97 20.43
N LEU A 749 -18.33 -13.46 19.57
CA LEU A 749 -18.12 -12.04 19.34
C LEU A 749 -19.30 -11.35 18.62
N GLY A 750 -20.24 -12.09 18.04
CA GLY A 750 -21.45 -11.51 17.42
C GLY A 750 -21.35 -11.17 15.93
N TYR A 751 -20.23 -11.54 15.28
CA TYR A 751 -20.11 -11.52 13.83
C TYR A 751 -21.11 -12.49 13.18
N ASN A 752 -21.58 -12.14 11.99
CA ASN A 752 -22.55 -12.94 11.22
C ASN A 752 -22.00 -13.43 9.88
N ALA A 753 -20.80 -12.99 9.50
CA ALA A 753 -20.11 -13.39 8.29
C ALA A 753 -18.61 -13.61 8.54
N ILE A 754 -18.00 -14.50 7.78
CA ILE A 754 -16.56 -14.75 7.73
C ILE A 754 -16.07 -14.42 6.32
N GLN A 755 -15.03 -13.60 6.20
CA GLN A 755 -14.26 -13.48 4.96
C GLN A 755 -13.06 -14.40 5.08
N LEU A 756 -13.03 -15.48 4.29
CA LEU A 756 -12.02 -16.53 4.40
C LEU A 756 -10.95 -16.35 3.32
N MET A 757 -9.78 -15.88 3.75
CA MET A 757 -8.64 -15.57 2.90
C MET A 757 -7.81 -16.82 2.58
N ALA A 758 -7.01 -16.74 1.51
CA ALA A 758 -5.96 -17.71 1.16
C ALA A 758 -6.43 -19.17 1.01
N ILE A 759 -7.65 -19.39 0.54
CA ILE A 759 -8.21 -20.74 0.34
C ILE A 759 -7.85 -21.32 -1.03
N MET A 760 -7.92 -20.52 -2.09
CA MET A 760 -7.44 -20.93 -3.41
C MET A 760 -5.94 -21.23 -3.32
N GLU A 761 -5.52 -22.37 -3.87
CA GLU A 761 -4.16 -22.86 -3.66
C GLU A 761 -3.10 -21.93 -4.27
N HIS A 762 -2.11 -21.62 -3.45
CA HIS A 762 -1.03 -20.68 -3.73
C HIS A 762 0.29 -21.28 -3.23
N ALA A 763 1.32 -21.37 -4.07
CA ALA A 763 2.56 -22.05 -3.70
C ALA A 763 3.40 -21.22 -2.72
N TYR A 764 3.34 -19.89 -2.80
CA TYR A 764 4.09 -18.99 -1.92
C TYR A 764 3.25 -18.57 -0.72
N TYR A 765 3.48 -19.17 0.45
CA TYR A 765 2.67 -18.93 1.65
C TYR A 765 2.69 -17.45 2.10
N ALA A 766 3.84 -16.78 1.99
CA ALA A 766 3.97 -15.37 2.32
C ALA A 766 3.33 -14.40 1.28
N SER A 767 2.72 -14.92 0.21
CA SER A 767 1.81 -14.12 -0.63
C SER A 767 0.48 -13.81 0.04
N PHE A 768 0.23 -14.38 1.22
CA PHE A 768 -1.02 -14.26 1.96
C PHE A 768 -2.25 -14.74 1.17
N GLY A 769 -2.04 -15.63 0.20
CA GLY A 769 -3.09 -16.13 -0.68
C GLY A 769 -3.26 -15.38 -1.99
N TYR A 770 -2.48 -14.34 -2.28
CA TYR A 770 -2.65 -13.55 -3.50
C TYR A 770 -1.97 -14.15 -4.73
N GLN A 771 -0.95 -15.00 -4.57
CA GLN A 771 -0.24 -15.63 -5.71
C GLN A 771 -0.83 -17.00 -6.05
N ILE A 772 -1.99 -17.02 -6.73
CA ILE A 772 -2.72 -18.26 -7.03
C ILE A 772 -2.01 -19.11 -8.07
N ASN A 773 -1.90 -20.41 -7.76
CA ASN A 773 -1.33 -21.44 -8.61
C ASN A 773 -2.40 -22.34 -9.22
N ASN A 774 -3.31 -22.87 -8.40
CA ASN A 774 -4.30 -23.88 -8.80
C ASN A 774 -5.71 -23.43 -8.37
N PHE A 775 -6.47 -22.90 -9.31
CA PHE A 775 -7.70 -22.13 -9.04
C PHE A 775 -8.85 -22.99 -8.46
N PHE A 776 -8.89 -24.28 -8.77
CA PHE A 776 -9.92 -25.22 -8.31
C PHE A 776 -9.48 -26.08 -7.13
N ALA A 777 -8.29 -25.84 -6.57
CA ALA A 777 -7.77 -26.58 -5.43
C ALA A 777 -7.93 -25.76 -4.15
N ALA A 778 -8.54 -26.36 -3.12
CA ALA A 778 -8.48 -25.85 -1.76
C ALA A 778 -7.07 -26.07 -1.22
N SER A 779 -6.50 -25.04 -0.57
CA SER A 779 -5.11 -25.07 -0.16
C SER A 779 -4.84 -26.25 0.76
N SER A 780 -3.94 -27.10 0.30
CA SER A 780 -3.61 -28.38 0.94
C SER A 780 -2.83 -28.23 2.23
N ARG A 781 -2.27 -27.04 2.49
CA ARG A 781 -1.58 -26.74 3.75
C ARG A 781 -2.46 -26.90 4.97
N TYR A 782 -3.76 -26.63 4.84
CA TYR A 782 -4.68 -26.61 5.97
C TYR A 782 -5.45 -27.94 6.13
N GLY A 783 -5.39 -28.84 5.15
CA GLY A 783 -6.08 -30.13 5.20
C GLY A 783 -6.58 -30.61 3.84
N THR A 784 -7.62 -31.43 3.89
CA THR A 784 -8.31 -31.97 2.71
C THR A 784 -9.45 -31.07 2.23
N PRO A 785 -9.90 -31.20 0.97
CA PRO A 785 -11.15 -30.59 0.52
C PRO A 785 -12.36 -30.90 1.42
N GLU A 786 -12.41 -32.11 1.98
CA GLU A 786 -13.51 -32.52 2.88
C GLU A 786 -13.48 -31.76 4.22
N ASP A 787 -12.29 -31.44 4.72
CA ASP A 787 -12.13 -30.63 5.95
C ASP A 787 -12.60 -29.18 5.75
N LEU A 788 -12.43 -28.62 4.54
CA LEU A 788 -12.97 -27.30 4.21
C LEU A 788 -14.51 -27.33 4.08
N LYS A 789 -15.08 -28.39 3.49
CA LYS A 789 -16.54 -28.57 3.45
C LYS A 789 -17.11 -28.65 4.86
N GLU A 790 -16.46 -29.39 5.76
CA GLU A 790 -16.82 -29.46 7.18
C GLU A 790 -16.77 -28.08 7.85
N LEU A 791 -15.73 -27.29 7.60
CA LEU A 791 -15.60 -25.93 8.13
C LEU A 791 -16.79 -25.05 7.71
N VAL A 792 -17.10 -25.00 6.41
CA VAL A 792 -18.19 -24.16 5.89
C VAL A 792 -19.55 -24.64 6.42
N ASP A 793 -19.82 -25.94 6.40
CA ASP A 793 -21.06 -26.51 6.92
C ASP A 793 -21.22 -26.26 8.42
N LYS A 794 -20.12 -26.33 9.18
CA LYS A 794 -20.14 -26.03 10.61
C LYS A 794 -20.40 -24.55 10.87
N ALA A 795 -19.83 -23.65 10.06
CA ALA A 795 -20.14 -22.23 10.13
C ALA A 795 -21.64 -21.96 9.85
N HIS A 796 -22.21 -22.64 8.84
CA HIS A 796 -23.65 -22.59 8.54
C HIS A 796 -24.51 -23.08 9.70
N SER A 797 -24.10 -24.14 10.41
CA SER A 797 -24.79 -24.61 11.64
C SER A 797 -24.86 -23.53 12.74
N MET A 798 -23.94 -22.57 12.72
CA MET A 798 -23.88 -21.43 13.65
C MET A 798 -24.57 -20.17 13.09
N GLY A 799 -25.16 -20.24 11.90
CA GLY A 799 -25.79 -19.13 11.21
C GLY A 799 -24.77 -18.10 10.67
N LEU A 800 -23.53 -18.51 10.42
CA LEU A 800 -22.47 -17.66 9.87
C LEU A 800 -22.43 -17.80 8.35
N VAL A 801 -22.53 -16.69 7.64
CA VAL A 801 -22.24 -16.59 6.21
C VAL A 801 -20.73 -16.79 6.00
N VAL A 802 -20.32 -17.53 4.98
CA VAL A 802 -18.89 -17.69 4.64
C VAL A 802 -18.63 -17.18 3.23
N LEU A 803 -17.80 -16.15 3.14
CA LEU A 803 -17.36 -15.54 1.89
C LEU A 803 -15.94 -16.02 1.57
N LEU A 804 -15.66 -16.23 0.29
CA LEU A 804 -14.33 -16.62 -0.20
C LEU A 804 -13.62 -15.41 -0.82
N ASP A 805 -12.31 -15.28 -0.56
CA ASP A 805 -11.44 -14.43 -1.39
C ASP A 805 -11.24 -15.05 -2.76
N VAL A 806 -11.69 -14.35 -3.79
CA VAL A 806 -11.50 -14.72 -5.19
C VAL A 806 -10.45 -13.80 -5.80
N VAL A 807 -9.29 -14.38 -6.06
CA VAL A 807 -8.19 -13.70 -6.75
C VAL A 807 -8.25 -14.05 -8.23
N HIS A 808 -9.12 -13.35 -8.96
CA HIS A 808 -9.22 -13.45 -10.43
C HIS A 808 -8.54 -12.29 -11.15
N SER A 809 -7.94 -11.34 -10.42
CA SER A 809 -7.23 -10.21 -11.00
C SER A 809 -5.94 -10.61 -11.72
N HIS A 810 -5.27 -11.66 -11.24
CA HIS A 810 -4.02 -12.17 -11.77
C HIS A 810 -3.80 -13.64 -11.39
N ALA A 811 -2.72 -14.24 -11.88
CA ALA A 811 -2.23 -15.57 -11.48
C ALA A 811 -0.72 -15.54 -11.22
N SER A 812 -0.22 -16.48 -10.42
CA SER A 812 1.21 -16.67 -10.20
C SER A 812 1.96 -16.91 -11.51
N LYS A 813 3.19 -16.41 -11.60
CA LYS A 813 4.08 -16.69 -12.72
C LYS A 813 4.71 -18.10 -12.68
N ASN A 814 4.41 -18.90 -11.67
CA ASN A 814 4.90 -20.27 -11.58
C ASN A 814 4.48 -21.12 -12.78
N VAL A 815 5.44 -21.80 -13.41
CA VAL A 815 5.23 -22.63 -14.61
C VAL A 815 5.04 -24.11 -14.27
N LEU A 816 5.80 -24.64 -13.30
CA LEU A 816 5.79 -26.08 -13.02
C LEU A 816 4.55 -26.52 -12.24
N ASP A 817 4.07 -25.67 -11.36
CA ASP A 817 2.97 -25.92 -10.45
C ASP A 817 1.91 -24.81 -10.46
N GLY A 818 1.84 -24.04 -11.55
CA GLY A 818 0.87 -22.98 -11.75
C GLY A 818 0.33 -22.96 -13.19
N LEU A 819 -0.52 -21.99 -13.47
CA LEU A 819 -1.22 -21.84 -14.75
C LEU A 819 -0.34 -21.18 -15.84
N ASN A 820 0.82 -20.62 -15.49
CA ASN A 820 1.69 -19.94 -16.43
C ASN A 820 2.34 -20.91 -17.44
N MET A 821 2.46 -20.48 -18.70
CA MET A 821 3.10 -21.27 -19.77
C MET A 821 2.52 -22.69 -19.89
N PHE A 822 1.22 -22.85 -19.63
CA PHE A 822 0.56 -24.15 -19.49
C PHE A 822 0.75 -25.01 -20.74
N ASP A 823 0.38 -24.51 -21.93
CA ASP A 823 0.58 -25.21 -23.21
C ASP A 823 1.90 -24.80 -23.92
N GLY A 824 2.84 -24.23 -23.16
CA GLY A 824 4.10 -23.69 -23.66
C GLY A 824 4.01 -22.28 -24.23
N THR A 825 2.85 -21.62 -24.18
CA THR A 825 2.68 -20.22 -24.61
C THR A 825 2.45 -19.27 -23.44
N ASP A 826 2.84 -18.02 -23.63
CA ASP A 826 2.57 -16.97 -22.65
C ASP A 826 1.12 -16.48 -22.68
N HIS A 827 0.32 -16.83 -23.69
CA HIS A 827 -0.96 -16.18 -23.98
C HIS A 827 -2.17 -17.10 -24.00
N LEU A 828 -2.07 -18.30 -23.40
CA LEU A 828 -3.22 -19.22 -23.30
C LEU A 828 -4.36 -18.62 -22.46
N TYR A 829 -4.18 -18.61 -21.13
CA TYR A 829 -5.14 -17.99 -20.21
C TYR A 829 -4.95 -16.47 -20.07
N PHE A 830 -3.82 -15.97 -20.54
CA PHE A 830 -3.33 -14.62 -20.28
C PHE A 830 -3.23 -13.81 -21.56
N HIS A 831 -3.07 -12.50 -21.43
CA HIS A 831 -2.56 -11.71 -22.55
C HIS A 831 -1.10 -12.09 -22.85
N GLY A 832 -0.66 -11.93 -24.11
CA GLY A 832 0.75 -12.11 -24.49
C GLY A 832 1.58 -10.84 -24.28
N GLY A 833 2.90 -11.01 -24.16
CA GLY A 833 3.86 -9.91 -23.98
C GLY A 833 3.64 -9.11 -22.69
N GLY A 834 4.06 -7.84 -22.68
CA GLY A 834 3.98 -6.98 -21.49
C GLY A 834 2.56 -6.75 -20.96
N LYS A 835 1.55 -6.75 -21.84
CA LYS A 835 0.13 -6.65 -21.42
C LYS A 835 -0.31 -7.82 -20.52
N GLY A 836 0.35 -8.97 -20.64
CA GLY A 836 0.08 -10.16 -19.85
C GLY A 836 0.83 -10.24 -18.52
N GLN A 837 1.53 -9.17 -18.12
CA GLN A 837 2.39 -9.14 -16.95
C GLN A 837 2.00 -7.97 -16.03
N HIS A 838 1.99 -8.22 -14.72
CA HIS A 838 1.80 -7.17 -13.71
C HIS A 838 3.13 -6.94 -12.99
N GLU A 839 3.89 -5.93 -13.41
CA GLU A 839 5.29 -5.72 -12.99
C GLU A 839 5.46 -5.63 -11.47
N LEU A 840 4.64 -4.82 -10.79
CA LEU A 840 4.72 -4.66 -9.32
C LEU A 840 4.42 -5.95 -8.54
N TRP A 841 3.57 -6.82 -9.08
CA TRP A 841 3.14 -8.05 -8.39
C TRP A 841 3.90 -9.27 -8.90
N ASP A 842 4.70 -9.12 -9.95
CA ASP A 842 5.46 -10.20 -10.60
C ASP A 842 4.56 -11.38 -11.04
N SER A 843 3.41 -11.04 -11.63
CA SER A 843 2.28 -11.95 -11.90
C SER A 843 1.82 -11.93 -13.36
N ARG A 844 0.96 -12.89 -13.75
CA ARG A 844 0.29 -12.96 -15.07
C ARG A 844 -1.12 -12.36 -15.05
N LEU A 845 -1.51 -11.69 -16.14
CA LEU A 845 -2.83 -11.05 -16.29
C LEU A 845 -3.75 -11.79 -17.28
N PHE A 846 -4.94 -12.17 -16.83
CA PHE A 846 -5.93 -12.90 -17.62
C PHE A 846 -6.37 -12.14 -18.87
N ASN A 847 -6.63 -12.90 -19.94
CA ASN A 847 -7.32 -12.37 -21.11
C ASN A 847 -8.84 -12.59 -20.98
N TYR A 848 -9.52 -11.69 -20.26
CA TYR A 848 -10.97 -11.79 -20.01
C TYR A 848 -11.84 -11.74 -21.29
N GLY A 849 -11.26 -11.38 -22.44
CA GLY A 849 -11.94 -11.40 -23.73
C GLY A 849 -11.93 -12.76 -24.44
N ASN A 850 -11.35 -13.80 -23.84
CA ASN A 850 -11.29 -15.15 -24.41
C ASN A 850 -12.41 -16.05 -23.85
N HIS A 851 -13.08 -16.81 -24.72
CA HIS A 851 -14.21 -17.67 -24.35
C HIS A 851 -13.85 -18.75 -23.32
N GLU A 852 -12.71 -19.42 -23.47
CA GLU A 852 -12.28 -20.46 -22.53
C GLU A 852 -11.76 -19.87 -21.20
N VAL A 853 -11.24 -18.63 -21.22
CA VAL A 853 -10.92 -17.91 -19.98
C VAL A 853 -12.19 -17.52 -19.22
N LEU A 854 -13.23 -17.05 -19.93
CA LEU A 854 -14.55 -16.81 -19.33
C LEU A 854 -15.13 -18.10 -18.75
N ARG A 855 -15.03 -19.22 -19.49
CA ARG A 855 -15.47 -20.54 -19.00
C ARG A 855 -14.74 -20.91 -17.71
N PHE A 856 -13.41 -20.82 -17.71
CA PHE A 856 -12.56 -21.16 -16.58
C PHE A 856 -12.93 -20.34 -15.33
N LEU A 857 -12.99 -19.01 -15.45
CA LEU A 857 -13.23 -18.12 -14.31
C LEU A 857 -14.68 -18.20 -13.81
N LEU A 858 -15.68 -18.20 -14.70
CA LEU A 858 -17.09 -18.35 -14.30
C LEU A 858 -17.37 -19.72 -13.69
N SER A 859 -16.75 -20.78 -14.21
CA SER A 859 -16.83 -22.10 -13.59
C SER A 859 -16.12 -22.19 -12.26
N ASN A 860 -15.05 -21.43 -12.06
CA ASN A 860 -14.39 -21.36 -10.78
C ASN A 860 -15.30 -20.78 -9.69
N LEU A 861 -16.02 -19.70 -9.99
CA LEU A 861 -17.02 -19.14 -9.08
C LEU A 861 -18.11 -20.17 -8.74
N ARG A 862 -18.66 -20.84 -9.76
CA ARG A 862 -19.70 -21.85 -9.56
C ARG A 862 -19.22 -23.04 -8.74
N PHE A 863 -18.00 -23.50 -9.01
CA PHE A 863 -17.37 -24.60 -8.30
C PHE A 863 -17.25 -24.32 -6.79
N TRP A 864 -16.74 -23.15 -6.40
CA TRP A 864 -16.62 -22.80 -4.98
C TRP A 864 -17.97 -22.69 -4.27
N MET A 865 -19.01 -22.23 -4.98
CA MET A 865 -20.38 -22.20 -4.43
C MET A 865 -21.00 -23.58 -4.27
N GLU A 866 -20.86 -24.48 -5.24
CA GLU A 866 -21.52 -25.79 -5.22
C GLU A 866 -20.73 -26.87 -4.48
N GLU A 867 -19.41 -26.95 -4.66
CA GLU A 867 -18.57 -27.98 -4.04
C GLU A 867 -18.33 -27.71 -2.55
N TYR A 868 -18.14 -26.43 -2.18
CA TYR A 868 -17.74 -26.03 -0.82
C TYR A 868 -18.80 -25.23 -0.07
N GLY A 869 -19.91 -24.82 -0.72
CA GLY A 869 -21.01 -24.16 -0.03
C GLY A 869 -20.81 -22.67 0.29
N PHE A 870 -19.75 -22.01 -0.21
CA PHE A 870 -19.53 -20.58 0.03
C PHE A 870 -20.72 -19.70 -0.39
N ASP A 871 -21.03 -18.66 0.38
CA ASP A 871 -22.21 -17.78 0.29
C ASP A 871 -22.02 -16.54 -0.56
N GLY A 872 -20.79 -16.28 -0.98
CA GLY A 872 -20.42 -15.15 -1.82
C GLY A 872 -18.92 -14.98 -1.87
N PHE A 873 -18.48 -13.86 -2.43
CA PHE A 873 -17.07 -13.62 -2.72
C PHE A 873 -16.67 -12.19 -2.41
N ARG A 874 -15.40 -12.02 -2.04
CA ARG A 874 -14.66 -10.77 -2.22
C ARG A 874 -13.76 -10.93 -3.44
N PHE A 875 -13.90 -10.04 -4.43
CA PHE A 875 -13.03 -10.03 -5.60
C PHE A 875 -11.83 -9.14 -5.30
N ASP A 876 -10.64 -9.73 -5.23
CA ASP A 876 -9.43 -9.00 -4.88
C ASP A 876 -8.72 -8.41 -6.09
N GLY A 877 -8.20 -7.19 -5.93
CA GLY A 877 -7.50 -6.46 -6.98
C GLY A 877 -8.42 -5.92 -8.08
N VAL A 878 -9.73 -5.70 -7.80
CA VAL A 878 -10.69 -5.14 -8.77
C VAL A 878 -10.20 -3.83 -9.37
N THR A 879 -9.52 -2.99 -8.59
CA THR A 879 -8.95 -1.73 -9.09
C THR A 879 -7.89 -1.97 -10.18
N SER A 880 -7.08 -3.04 -10.06
CA SER A 880 -6.13 -3.50 -11.07
C SER A 880 -6.83 -4.10 -12.30
N MET A 881 -8.01 -4.70 -12.12
CA MET A 881 -8.85 -5.18 -13.22
C MET A 881 -9.51 -4.03 -14.00
N LEU A 882 -9.94 -2.97 -13.31
CA LEU A 882 -10.72 -1.86 -13.88
C LEU A 882 -9.87 -0.74 -14.47
N TYR A 883 -8.75 -0.40 -13.83
CA TYR A 883 -7.98 0.80 -14.13
C TYR A 883 -6.49 0.48 -14.27
N THR A 884 -5.85 1.05 -15.29
CA THR A 884 -4.39 1.08 -15.39
C THR A 884 -3.75 2.04 -14.37
N HIS A 885 -4.55 2.81 -13.62
CA HIS A 885 -4.12 3.86 -12.69
C HIS A 885 -4.69 3.70 -11.26
N HIS A 886 -5.25 2.53 -10.93
CA HIS A 886 -5.57 2.09 -9.56
C HIS A 886 -6.44 3.05 -8.66
N GLY A 887 -7.56 3.58 -9.16
CA GLY A 887 -8.40 4.65 -8.54
C GLY A 887 -8.90 4.52 -7.07
N ILE A 888 -9.39 5.65 -6.50
CA ILE A 888 -9.79 5.86 -5.08
C ILE A 888 -11.16 6.58 -5.00
N GLY A 889 -12.03 6.20 -4.03
CA GLY A 889 -13.20 6.99 -3.60
C GLY A 889 -14.38 6.16 -3.07
N THR A 890 -15.29 6.81 -2.32
CA THR A 890 -16.58 6.23 -1.87
C THR A 890 -17.74 7.11 -2.36
N ARG A 891 -18.88 6.50 -2.73
CA ARG A 891 -20.04 7.22 -3.28
C ARG A 891 -21.30 7.03 -2.43
N HIS A 892 -21.99 8.13 -2.15
CA HIS A 892 -23.25 8.09 -1.41
C HIS A 892 -24.29 7.23 -2.13
N GLY A 893 -24.94 6.32 -1.41
CA GLY A 893 -25.94 5.39 -1.95
C GLY A 893 -25.39 4.06 -2.48
N GLU A 894 -24.07 3.92 -2.60
CA GLU A 894 -23.42 2.63 -2.85
C GLU A 894 -23.01 2.00 -1.51
N LYS A 895 -23.40 0.73 -1.29
CA LYS A 895 -23.11 0.04 -0.04
C LYS A 895 -21.60 -0.19 0.10
N THR A 896 -21.07 0.17 1.26
CA THR A 896 -19.64 0.01 1.58
C THR A 896 -19.45 -0.85 2.83
N ILE A 897 -18.33 -1.59 2.88
CA ILE A 897 -17.86 -2.27 4.09
C ILE A 897 -16.80 -1.39 4.74
N ALA A 898 -17.09 -0.87 5.93
CA ALA A 898 -16.18 -0.04 6.68
C ALA A 898 -15.30 -0.88 7.61
N TYR A 899 -14.04 -0.50 7.79
CA TYR A 899 -13.10 -1.11 8.73
C TYR A 899 -12.15 -0.04 9.27
N ALA A 900 -11.65 -0.24 10.49
CA ALA A 900 -10.76 0.74 11.14
C ALA A 900 -9.29 0.51 10.78
N GLU A 901 -8.93 -0.74 10.50
CA GLU A 901 -7.60 -1.20 10.12
C GLU A 901 -7.73 -2.49 9.29
N SER A 902 -6.80 -2.74 8.37
CA SER A 902 -6.82 -3.89 7.44
C SER A 902 -5.84 -5.00 7.82
N HIS A 903 -5.88 -6.12 7.10
CA HIS A 903 -4.84 -7.15 7.17
C HIS A 903 -3.46 -6.66 6.68
N ASP A 904 -3.40 -5.70 5.76
CA ASP A 904 -2.14 -5.10 5.29
C ASP A 904 -1.41 -4.35 6.41
N GLN A 905 -2.15 -3.55 7.19
CA GLN A 905 -1.59 -2.80 8.32
C GLN A 905 -1.14 -3.70 9.47
N ALA A 906 -1.61 -4.95 9.48
CA ALA A 906 -1.12 -5.96 10.41
C ALA A 906 0.22 -6.57 9.98
N LEU A 907 0.65 -6.42 8.71
CA LEU A 907 1.90 -6.99 8.21
C LEU A 907 3.14 -6.25 8.70
N VAL A 908 4.27 -6.95 8.69
CA VAL A 908 5.60 -6.36 8.95
C VAL A 908 5.86 -5.19 8.00
N GLY A 909 6.33 -4.07 8.57
CA GLY A 909 6.54 -2.82 7.84
C GLY A 909 5.49 -1.75 8.11
N ASP A 910 4.37 -2.11 8.75
CA ASP A 910 3.36 -1.18 9.28
C ASP A 910 3.11 -1.43 10.79
N LYS A 911 2.10 -0.77 11.37
CA LYS A 911 1.64 -0.96 12.75
C LYS A 911 0.12 -1.09 12.79
N THR A 912 -0.36 -2.06 13.58
CA THR A 912 -1.77 -2.12 13.98
C THR A 912 -2.18 -0.85 14.75
N LEU A 913 -3.48 -0.56 14.80
CA LEU A 913 -4.03 0.58 15.53
C LEU A 913 -3.58 0.59 16.99
N MET A 914 -3.58 -0.57 17.64
CA MET A 914 -3.14 -0.68 19.03
C MET A 914 -1.64 -0.43 19.19
N MET A 915 -0.80 -0.89 18.24
CA MET A 915 0.63 -0.59 18.21
C MET A 915 0.91 0.91 17.95
N TRP A 916 0.10 1.58 17.12
CA TRP A 916 0.16 3.05 16.98
C TRP A 916 -0.18 3.79 18.26
N LEU A 917 -1.14 3.27 19.03
CA LEU A 917 -1.67 3.95 20.21
C LEU A 917 -0.82 3.75 21.47
N CYS A 918 -0.26 2.55 21.64
CA CYS A 918 0.40 2.12 22.87
C CYS A 918 1.90 1.80 22.68
N ASP A 919 2.34 1.47 21.47
CA ASP A 919 3.70 1.06 21.12
C ASP A 919 4.27 0.05 22.14
N LYS A 920 5.51 0.22 22.59
CA LYS A 920 6.20 -0.69 23.52
C LYS A 920 5.53 -0.88 24.88
N GLU A 921 4.63 0.01 25.31
CA GLU A 921 3.94 -0.16 26.59
C GLU A 921 2.97 -1.34 26.58
N MET A 922 2.53 -1.80 25.40
CA MET A 922 1.72 -3.02 25.29
C MET A 922 2.40 -4.23 25.95
N TYR A 923 3.72 -4.33 25.84
CA TYR A 923 4.48 -5.47 26.36
C TYR A 923 4.69 -5.45 27.88
N THR A 924 4.48 -4.30 28.52
CA THR A 924 4.82 -4.09 29.95
C THR A 924 3.62 -3.72 30.80
N HIS A 925 2.60 -3.10 30.22
CA HIS A 925 1.47 -2.51 30.94
C HIS A 925 0.11 -3.02 30.45
N MET A 926 0.05 -4.18 29.78
CA MET A 926 -1.21 -4.85 29.48
C MET A 926 -1.67 -5.82 30.57
N SER A 927 -0.92 -5.97 31.67
CA SER A 927 -1.38 -6.72 32.85
C SER A 927 -2.23 -5.85 33.77
N VAL A 928 -3.36 -6.36 34.26
CA VAL A 928 -4.20 -5.68 35.26
C VAL A 928 -3.49 -5.47 36.60
N LEU A 929 -2.38 -6.16 36.85
CA LEU A 929 -1.55 -6.02 38.06
C LEU A 929 -0.52 -4.89 37.98
N THR A 930 -0.28 -4.37 36.78
CA THR A 930 0.62 -3.23 36.53
C THR A 930 -0.15 -1.93 36.56
N GLU A 931 0.56 -0.81 36.71
CA GLU A 931 -0.05 0.52 36.62
C GLU A 931 -0.87 0.67 35.32
N PHE A 932 -2.04 1.29 35.43
CA PHE A 932 -2.82 1.67 34.26
C PHE A 932 -2.33 3.04 33.80
N THR A 933 -1.27 3.03 33.00
CA THR A 933 -0.58 4.25 32.59
C THR A 933 -1.49 5.12 31.72
N PRO A 934 -1.27 6.45 31.67
CA PRO A 934 -2.02 7.32 30.77
C PRO A 934 -1.92 6.93 29.29
N ILE A 935 -0.87 6.22 28.88
CA ILE A 935 -0.68 5.72 27.51
C ILE A 935 -1.59 4.52 27.25
N ILE A 936 -1.61 3.53 28.14
CA ILE A 936 -2.50 2.37 28.00
C ILE A 936 -3.97 2.78 28.15
N GLU A 937 -4.30 3.67 29.09
CA GLU A 937 -5.65 4.22 29.21
C GLU A 937 -6.07 4.94 27.92
N ARG A 938 -5.22 5.83 27.41
CA ARG A 938 -5.46 6.52 26.13
C ARG A 938 -5.68 5.52 24.99
N GLY A 939 -4.81 4.54 24.88
CA GLY A 939 -4.83 3.60 23.76
C GLY A 939 -6.04 2.70 23.79
N MET A 940 -6.39 2.13 24.95
CA MET A 940 -7.61 1.33 25.08
C MET A 940 -8.88 2.16 24.82
N ALA A 941 -8.94 3.40 25.32
CA ALA A 941 -10.08 4.28 25.08
C ALA A 941 -10.25 4.61 23.58
N LEU A 942 -9.17 5.07 22.93
CA LEU A 942 -9.21 5.44 21.52
C LEU A 942 -9.41 4.23 20.60
N HIS A 943 -8.86 3.07 20.92
CA HIS A 943 -9.10 1.83 20.16
C HIS A 943 -10.60 1.51 20.07
N LYS A 944 -11.30 1.54 21.22
CA LYS A 944 -12.75 1.34 21.28
C LYS A 944 -13.50 2.42 20.49
N MET A 945 -13.15 3.69 20.69
CA MET A 945 -13.84 4.81 20.04
C MET A 945 -13.66 4.85 18.53
N ILE A 946 -12.45 4.60 18.02
CA ILE A 946 -12.13 4.58 16.59
C ILE A 946 -12.93 3.48 15.91
N ARG A 947 -12.94 2.26 16.45
CA ARG A 947 -13.76 1.20 15.88
C ARG A 947 -15.25 1.51 15.95
N LEU A 948 -15.73 2.08 17.06
CA LEU A 948 -17.15 2.39 17.22
C LEU A 948 -17.63 3.49 16.26
N VAL A 949 -16.84 4.55 16.05
CA VAL A 949 -17.21 5.60 15.09
C VAL A 949 -17.19 5.05 13.66
N THR A 950 -16.21 4.20 13.32
CA THR A 950 -16.19 3.52 12.01
C THR A 950 -17.40 2.60 11.83
N HIS A 951 -17.78 1.84 12.86
CA HIS A 951 -18.93 0.93 12.86
C HIS A 951 -20.27 1.68 12.77
N GLY A 952 -20.38 2.83 13.42
CA GLY A 952 -21.60 3.64 13.49
C GLY A 952 -21.79 4.57 12.29
N LEU A 953 -20.69 5.05 11.68
CA LEU A 953 -20.73 6.14 10.70
C LEU A 953 -20.09 5.80 9.33
N GLY A 954 -19.26 4.76 9.25
CA GLY A 954 -18.38 4.52 8.11
C GLY A 954 -19.01 3.86 6.88
N GLY A 955 -20.09 3.09 7.03
CA GLY A 955 -20.71 2.38 5.91
C GLY A 955 -21.94 1.54 6.26
N GLU A 956 -22.27 0.59 5.38
CA GLU A 956 -23.44 -0.30 5.44
C GLU A 956 -23.12 -1.75 5.86
N GLY A 957 -21.84 -2.02 6.09
CA GLY A 957 -21.33 -3.22 6.74
C GLY A 957 -20.04 -2.91 7.47
N TYR A 958 -19.60 -3.83 8.32
CA TYR A 958 -18.37 -3.70 9.10
C TYR A 958 -17.46 -4.91 8.88
N LEU A 959 -16.15 -4.68 8.86
CA LEU A 959 -15.13 -5.73 8.80
C LEU A 959 -14.08 -5.54 9.89
N ASN A 960 -13.64 -6.66 10.45
CA ASN A 960 -12.51 -6.76 11.38
C ASN A 960 -11.61 -7.93 10.99
N PHE A 961 -10.29 -7.68 10.93
CA PHE A 961 -9.29 -8.72 10.71
C PHE A 961 -8.90 -9.42 12.02
N GLU A 962 -8.72 -10.74 11.97
CA GLU A 962 -8.51 -11.58 13.15
C GLU A 962 -7.36 -11.09 14.06
N GLY A 963 -7.68 -10.82 15.33
CA GLY A 963 -6.76 -10.28 16.34
C GLY A 963 -7.00 -8.81 16.65
N ASN A 964 -7.41 -8.01 15.66
CA ASN A 964 -7.60 -6.57 15.84
C ASN A 964 -8.80 -6.26 16.76
N GLU A 965 -9.73 -7.20 16.93
CA GLU A 965 -10.88 -7.03 17.83
C GLU A 965 -10.47 -6.89 19.31
N PHE A 966 -9.27 -7.34 19.67
CA PHE A 966 -8.76 -7.22 21.03
C PHE A 966 -7.44 -6.43 21.10
N GLY A 967 -7.04 -5.76 20.02
CA GLY A 967 -5.77 -5.04 19.96
C GLY A 967 -4.57 -5.97 20.10
N HIS A 968 -4.50 -7.02 19.27
CA HIS A 968 -3.39 -7.96 19.24
C HIS A 968 -2.03 -7.22 19.16
N PRO A 969 -1.03 -7.60 19.99
CA PRO A 969 0.29 -6.97 19.99
C PRO A 969 1.13 -7.38 18.78
N GLU A 970 2.35 -6.84 18.66
CA GLU A 970 3.32 -7.23 17.63
C GLU A 970 2.80 -6.92 16.20
N TRP A 971 3.14 -7.76 15.23
CA TRP A 971 2.73 -7.70 13.83
C TRP A 971 2.64 -9.13 13.28
N LEU A 972 2.09 -9.26 12.07
CA LEU A 972 2.02 -10.48 11.27
C LEU A 972 3.22 -10.50 10.31
N ASP A 973 3.97 -11.60 10.27
CA ASP A 973 5.01 -11.82 9.27
C ASP A 973 5.04 -13.30 8.91
N PHE A 974 5.04 -13.59 7.61
CA PHE A 974 5.03 -14.95 7.10
C PHE A 974 6.46 -15.48 6.92
N PRO A 975 6.67 -16.80 6.97
CA PRO A 975 7.97 -17.42 6.68
C PRO A 975 8.50 -17.00 5.31
N ARG A 976 9.66 -16.33 5.31
CA ARG A 976 10.39 -15.90 4.11
C ARG A 976 11.88 -15.79 4.39
N GLU A 977 12.69 -15.65 3.35
CA GLU A 977 14.15 -15.52 3.50
C GLU A 977 14.53 -14.41 4.49
N GLY A 978 13.88 -13.25 4.40
CA GLY A 978 14.15 -12.09 5.27
C GLY A 978 13.90 -12.28 6.76
N ASN A 979 13.24 -13.36 7.19
CA ASN A 979 13.07 -13.72 8.60
C ASN A 979 13.50 -15.17 8.91
N ASN A 980 14.36 -15.75 8.07
CA ASN A 980 14.84 -17.13 8.19
C ASN A 980 13.72 -18.18 8.18
N ASN A 981 12.69 -17.97 7.37
CA ASN A 981 11.50 -18.83 7.29
C ASN A 981 10.82 -19.05 8.65
N SER A 982 10.76 -17.99 9.47
CA SER A 982 10.19 -18.06 10.81
C SER A 982 8.67 -18.05 10.78
N PHE A 983 8.06 -18.95 11.56
CA PHE A 983 6.62 -18.95 11.85
C PHE A 983 6.29 -18.18 13.13
N TRP A 984 7.27 -17.50 13.75
CA TRP A 984 7.07 -16.84 15.03
C TRP A 984 5.96 -15.79 15.02
N TYR A 985 5.85 -15.01 13.95
CA TYR A 985 4.82 -13.98 13.78
C TYR A 985 3.64 -14.45 12.91
N ALA A 986 3.72 -15.63 12.30
CA ALA A 986 2.66 -16.22 11.47
C ALA A 986 1.63 -16.97 12.33
N ARG A 987 1.08 -16.28 13.34
CA ARG A 987 0.21 -16.87 14.37
C ARG A 987 -0.72 -15.81 14.98
N ARG A 988 -1.70 -16.27 15.78
CA ARG A 988 -2.61 -15.43 16.57
C ARG A 988 -2.61 -15.84 18.03
N GLN A 989 -2.24 -14.91 18.90
CA GLN A 989 -2.14 -15.08 20.35
C GLN A 989 -3.52 -15.00 21.03
N LEU A 990 -4.45 -15.86 20.63
CA LEU A 990 -5.85 -15.82 21.08
C LEU A 990 -6.00 -16.02 22.59
N ASN A 991 -5.06 -16.75 23.19
CA ASN A 991 -4.92 -16.97 24.63
C ASN A 991 -4.81 -15.66 25.44
N LEU A 992 -4.37 -14.54 24.82
CA LEU A 992 -4.30 -13.24 25.49
C LEU A 992 -5.67 -12.72 25.95
N THR A 993 -6.74 -13.13 25.28
CA THR A 993 -8.13 -12.75 25.64
C THR A 993 -8.71 -13.62 26.75
N GLU A 994 -8.14 -14.82 26.95
CA GLU A 994 -8.58 -15.79 27.96
C GLU A 994 -7.92 -15.55 29.31
N ASP A 995 -6.74 -14.91 29.32
CA ASP A 995 -6.04 -14.58 30.56
C ASP A 995 -6.71 -13.40 31.29
N HIS A 996 -7.41 -13.71 32.38
CA HIS A 996 -8.05 -12.73 33.24
C HIS A 996 -7.08 -11.73 33.90
N LEU A 997 -5.77 -11.97 33.88
CA LEU A 997 -4.77 -11.02 34.36
C LEU A 997 -4.32 -10.02 33.29
N LEU A 998 -4.81 -10.13 32.05
CA LEU A 998 -4.50 -9.21 30.96
C LEU A 998 -5.67 -8.30 30.59
N ARG A 999 -5.35 -7.15 30.00
CA ARG A 999 -6.30 -6.10 29.60
C ARG A 999 -6.94 -6.33 28.22
N TYR A 1000 -6.42 -7.24 27.40
CA TYR A 1000 -6.96 -7.56 26.07
C TYR A 1000 -8.43 -8.02 26.12
N LYS A 1001 -8.81 -8.76 27.17
CA LYS A 1001 -10.19 -9.19 27.42
C LYS A 1001 -11.19 -8.02 27.40
N TYR A 1002 -10.79 -6.84 27.84
CA TYR A 1002 -11.66 -5.66 27.88
C TYR A 1002 -12.01 -5.14 26.49
N LEU A 1003 -11.02 -5.16 25.57
CA LEU A 1003 -11.23 -4.78 24.18
C LEU A 1003 -12.05 -5.83 23.44
N ASN A 1004 -11.83 -7.11 23.75
CA ASN A 1004 -12.61 -8.24 23.24
C ASN A 1004 -14.10 -8.14 23.64
N GLU A 1005 -14.38 -7.87 24.93
CA GLU A 1005 -15.76 -7.71 25.41
C GLU A 1005 -16.43 -6.45 24.84
N PHE A 1006 -15.67 -5.37 24.63
CA PHE A 1006 -16.19 -4.20 23.93
C PHE A 1006 -16.57 -4.52 22.49
N ASP A 1007 -15.73 -5.27 21.77
CA ASP A 1007 -16.06 -5.69 20.41
C ASP A 1007 -17.36 -6.47 20.37
N ARG A 1008 -17.47 -7.46 21.25
CA ARG A 1008 -18.68 -8.26 21.39
C ARG A 1008 -19.91 -7.40 21.67
N ALA A 1009 -19.82 -6.47 22.61
CA ALA A 1009 -20.92 -5.58 22.93
C ALA A 1009 -21.30 -4.69 21.72
N MET A 1010 -20.32 -4.18 20.99
CA MET A 1010 -20.54 -3.39 19.77
C MET A 1010 -21.32 -4.18 18.71
N GLN A 1011 -20.89 -5.41 18.39
CA GLN A 1011 -21.54 -6.27 17.39
C GLN A 1011 -22.97 -6.66 17.81
N LEU A 1012 -23.18 -7.05 19.07
CA LEU A 1012 -24.49 -7.44 19.59
C LEU A 1012 -25.46 -6.25 19.70
N THR A 1013 -24.94 -5.05 19.95
CA THR A 1013 -25.76 -3.85 19.95
C THR A 1013 -26.19 -3.50 18.53
N GLU A 1014 -25.34 -3.75 17.52
CA GLU A 1014 -25.76 -3.60 16.12
C GLU A 1014 -26.82 -4.61 15.73
N GLU A 1015 -26.68 -5.88 16.12
CA GLU A 1015 -27.71 -6.88 15.89
C GLU A 1015 -29.07 -6.48 16.51
N LYS A 1016 -29.06 -5.81 17.68
CA LYS A 1016 -30.31 -5.33 18.32
C LYS A 1016 -30.94 -4.14 17.58
N PHE A 1017 -30.14 -3.18 17.11
CA PHE A 1017 -30.64 -1.89 16.64
C PHE A 1017 -30.51 -1.64 15.12
N GLY A 1018 -29.77 -2.46 14.39
CA GLY A 1018 -29.76 -2.49 12.93
C GLY A 1018 -29.21 -1.23 12.25
N TRP A 1019 -28.19 -0.58 12.81
CA TRP A 1019 -27.74 0.70 12.25
C TRP A 1019 -26.96 0.59 10.94
N LEU A 1020 -26.30 -0.54 10.65
CA LEU A 1020 -25.53 -0.67 9.41
C LEU A 1020 -26.45 -0.73 8.18
N HIS A 1021 -27.63 -1.35 8.30
CA HIS A 1021 -28.62 -1.37 7.20
C HIS A 1021 -29.61 -0.19 7.24
N SER A 1022 -29.47 0.71 8.20
CA SER A 1022 -30.24 1.96 8.27
C SER A 1022 -29.66 3.03 7.34
N PRO A 1023 -30.48 4.03 6.92
CA PRO A 1023 -30.00 5.18 6.17
C PRO A 1023 -28.82 5.89 6.84
N GLN A 1024 -28.07 6.63 6.05
CA GLN A 1024 -26.88 7.33 6.52
C GLN A 1024 -27.20 8.28 7.68
N ALA A 1025 -26.27 8.36 8.63
CA ALA A 1025 -26.44 9.14 9.85
C ALA A 1025 -26.66 10.64 9.55
N TYR A 1026 -27.42 11.29 10.42
CA TYR A 1026 -27.48 12.75 10.49
C TYR A 1026 -26.45 13.25 11.50
N VAL A 1027 -25.37 13.88 11.04
CA VAL A 1027 -24.35 14.48 11.91
C VAL A 1027 -24.82 15.85 12.38
N SER A 1028 -25.26 15.94 13.65
CA SER A 1028 -25.76 17.19 14.23
C SER A 1028 -24.63 18.08 14.74
N LEU A 1029 -23.51 17.51 15.20
CA LEU A 1029 -22.39 18.30 15.72
C LEU A 1029 -21.03 17.70 15.34
N LYS A 1030 -20.13 18.56 14.88
CA LYS A 1030 -18.70 18.32 14.68
C LYS A 1030 -17.91 19.49 15.27
N ASN A 1031 -17.78 19.50 16.59
CA ASN A 1031 -17.17 20.60 17.31
C ASN A 1031 -15.66 20.39 17.40
N GLU A 1032 -14.92 21.14 16.58
CA GLU A 1032 -13.46 21.06 16.53
C GLU A 1032 -12.77 21.55 17.79
N ALA A 1033 -13.35 22.52 18.51
CA ALA A 1033 -12.74 23.03 19.75
C ALA A 1033 -12.85 21.97 20.85
N ASP A 1034 -14.09 21.56 21.14
CA ASP A 1034 -14.39 20.61 22.21
C ASP A 1034 -14.02 19.16 21.84
N LYS A 1035 -13.70 18.90 20.56
CA LYS A 1035 -13.46 17.56 20.01
C LYS A 1035 -14.66 16.62 20.21
N ILE A 1036 -15.87 17.17 20.05
CA ILE A 1036 -17.13 16.46 20.23
C ILE A 1036 -17.78 16.18 18.87
N LEU A 1037 -18.10 14.91 18.63
CA LEU A 1037 -18.88 14.45 17.48
C LEU A 1037 -20.23 13.91 17.97
N VAL A 1038 -21.32 14.38 17.38
CA VAL A 1038 -22.69 13.92 17.66
C VAL A 1038 -23.42 13.62 16.36
N PHE A 1039 -24.06 12.45 16.31
CA PHE A 1039 -24.92 12.08 15.19
C PHE A 1039 -26.08 11.18 15.62
N GLU A 1040 -27.11 11.12 14.78
CA GLU A 1040 -28.22 10.18 14.91
C GLU A 1040 -28.19 9.16 13.78
N ARG A 1041 -28.32 7.88 14.11
CA ARG A 1041 -28.48 6.78 13.15
C ARG A 1041 -29.34 5.68 13.75
N ALA A 1042 -30.29 5.16 12.98
CA ALA A 1042 -31.23 4.12 13.42
C ALA A 1042 -32.04 4.46 14.69
N GLY A 1043 -32.40 5.75 14.85
CA GLY A 1043 -33.09 6.23 16.06
C GLY A 1043 -32.22 6.27 17.33
N LEU A 1044 -30.92 5.98 17.21
CA LEU A 1044 -29.94 6.11 18.28
C LEU A 1044 -29.25 7.46 18.21
N LEU A 1045 -28.93 8.01 19.37
CA LEU A 1045 -28.11 9.22 19.52
C LEU A 1045 -26.69 8.83 19.95
N TRP A 1046 -25.71 9.22 19.15
CA TRP A 1046 -24.31 8.88 19.28
C TRP A 1046 -23.51 10.10 19.70
N ILE A 1047 -22.67 9.97 20.71
CA ILE A 1047 -21.94 11.08 21.31
C ILE A 1047 -20.51 10.63 21.56
N PHE A 1048 -19.54 11.28 20.95
CA PHE A 1048 -18.11 10.97 21.10
C PHE A 1048 -17.39 12.19 21.65
N ASN A 1049 -16.59 11.99 22.70
CA ASN A 1049 -15.66 12.98 23.22
C ASN A 1049 -14.22 12.54 22.96
N PHE A 1050 -13.63 13.05 21.87
CA PHE A 1050 -12.23 12.80 21.51
C PHE A 1050 -11.25 13.74 22.21
N HIS A 1051 -11.74 14.63 23.09
CA HIS A 1051 -10.88 15.60 23.76
C HIS A 1051 -9.84 14.87 24.62
N PRO A 1052 -8.56 15.27 24.59
CA PRO A 1052 -7.50 14.52 25.26
C PRO A 1052 -7.49 14.65 26.79
N THR A 1053 -8.18 15.65 27.36
CA THR A 1053 -8.15 15.97 28.81
C THR A 1053 -9.53 16.31 29.37
N ASP A 1054 -10.24 17.20 28.70
CA ASP A 1054 -11.47 17.80 29.21
C ASP A 1054 -12.68 16.85 29.14
N SER A 1055 -13.43 16.88 30.24
CA SER A 1055 -14.73 16.23 30.37
C SER A 1055 -15.79 17.32 30.45
N PHE A 1056 -16.92 17.13 29.79
CA PHE A 1056 -17.97 18.13 29.73
C PHE A 1056 -19.17 17.69 30.55
N THR A 1057 -19.59 18.53 31.49
CA THR A 1057 -20.84 18.35 32.24
C THR A 1057 -21.93 19.16 31.58
N ASP A 1058 -23.16 18.65 31.60
CA ASP A 1058 -24.34 19.33 31.07
C ASP A 1058 -24.24 19.72 29.58
N TYR A 1059 -23.44 18.98 28.80
CA TYR A 1059 -23.19 19.27 27.39
C TYR A 1059 -24.46 19.06 26.57
N ARG A 1060 -24.91 20.10 25.87
CA ARG A 1060 -26.14 20.05 25.06
C ARG A 1060 -25.88 19.35 23.74
N VAL A 1061 -26.66 18.31 23.48
CA VAL A 1061 -26.67 17.56 22.23
C VAL A 1061 -28.05 17.64 21.59
N GLY A 1062 -28.10 17.99 20.31
CA GLY A 1062 -29.35 18.09 19.55
C GLY A 1062 -29.86 16.69 19.19
N VAL A 1063 -31.17 16.49 19.26
CA VAL A 1063 -31.86 15.24 18.93
C VAL A 1063 -33.22 15.53 18.32
N GLU A 1064 -33.66 14.73 17.35
CA GLU A 1064 -34.92 15.02 16.66
C GLU A 1064 -36.13 14.58 17.45
N GLN A 1065 -36.14 13.31 17.87
CA GLN A 1065 -37.28 12.72 18.56
C GLN A 1065 -37.24 13.08 20.04
N ALA A 1066 -38.30 13.74 20.52
CA ALA A 1066 -38.51 14.03 21.93
C ALA A 1066 -38.77 12.74 22.73
N GLY A 1067 -38.35 12.73 24.00
CA GLY A 1067 -38.66 11.68 24.95
C GLY A 1067 -37.60 11.53 26.04
N THR A 1068 -37.45 10.32 26.55
CA THR A 1068 -36.43 9.97 27.54
C THR A 1068 -35.45 9.00 26.90
N TYR A 1069 -34.15 9.30 26.94
CA TYR A 1069 -33.10 8.45 26.41
C TYR A 1069 -32.34 7.70 27.51
N ARG A 1070 -31.77 6.55 27.17
CA ARG A 1070 -31.06 5.62 28.05
C ARG A 1070 -29.79 5.12 27.37
N ILE A 1071 -28.74 4.88 28.15
CA ILE A 1071 -27.47 4.32 27.65
C ILE A 1071 -27.68 2.88 27.19
N VAL A 1072 -27.32 2.59 25.95
CA VAL A 1072 -27.27 1.22 25.39
C VAL A 1072 -25.85 0.73 25.19
N LEU A 1073 -24.90 1.64 25.00
CA LEU A 1073 -23.48 1.35 24.97
C LEU A 1073 -22.70 2.54 25.55
N ASP A 1074 -21.75 2.25 26.44
CA ASP A 1074 -20.85 3.23 27.05
C ASP A 1074 -19.43 2.66 27.00
N THR A 1075 -18.53 3.33 26.28
CA THR A 1075 -17.14 2.88 26.20
C THR A 1075 -16.39 3.02 27.53
N ASP A 1076 -16.91 3.80 28.49
CA ASP A 1076 -16.33 3.97 29.82
C ASP A 1076 -16.77 2.90 30.82
N ASP A 1077 -17.62 1.93 30.44
CA ASP A 1077 -18.01 0.83 31.33
C ASP A 1077 -16.76 0.01 31.75
N SER A 1078 -16.69 -0.34 33.04
CA SER A 1078 -15.60 -1.14 33.61
C SER A 1078 -15.43 -2.52 32.96
N THR A 1079 -16.52 -3.08 32.40
CA THR A 1079 -16.51 -4.33 31.61
C THR A 1079 -15.65 -4.19 30.36
N PHE A 1080 -15.47 -2.96 29.87
CA PHE A 1080 -14.64 -2.62 28.72
C PHE A 1080 -13.32 -1.95 29.14
N GLY A 1081 -12.94 -2.03 30.42
CA GLY A 1081 -11.73 -1.41 30.95
C GLY A 1081 -11.80 0.12 31.01
N GLY A 1082 -13.00 0.69 31.03
CA GLY A 1082 -13.21 2.12 31.31
C GLY A 1082 -13.29 2.43 32.81
N LEU A 1083 -13.46 3.70 33.15
CA LEU A 1083 -13.42 4.20 34.53
C LEU A 1083 -14.80 4.23 35.23
N ASN A 1084 -15.85 3.80 34.53
CA ASN A 1084 -17.23 3.69 35.02
C ASN A 1084 -17.77 5.01 35.59
N ARG A 1085 -17.54 6.11 34.87
CA ARG A 1085 -17.93 7.46 35.33
C ARG A 1085 -19.37 7.82 35.00
N ASN A 1086 -20.01 7.13 34.07
CA ASN A 1086 -21.44 7.30 33.78
C ASN A 1086 -22.27 6.27 34.53
N HIS A 1087 -23.42 6.68 35.08
CA HIS A 1087 -24.38 5.75 35.66
C HIS A 1087 -25.29 5.19 34.56
N LYS A 1088 -25.25 3.86 34.34
CA LYS A 1088 -26.06 3.15 33.33
C LYS A 1088 -27.58 3.38 33.45
N GLU A 1089 -28.06 3.63 34.67
CA GLU A 1089 -29.48 3.89 34.95
C GLU A 1089 -29.92 5.35 34.72
N THR A 1090 -29.02 6.22 34.24
CA THR A 1090 -29.34 7.63 33.99
C THR A 1090 -30.39 7.76 32.89
N ARG A 1091 -31.40 8.61 33.17
CA ARG A 1091 -32.46 8.97 32.22
C ARG A 1091 -32.18 10.37 31.69
N PHE A 1092 -32.09 10.50 30.37
CA PHE A 1092 -31.81 11.78 29.70
C PHE A 1092 -33.10 12.34 29.09
N PHE A 1093 -33.62 13.42 29.66
CA PHE A 1093 -34.88 14.03 29.22
C PHE A 1093 -34.63 15.08 28.15
N THR A 1094 -35.40 15.05 27.06
CA THR A 1094 -35.34 16.09 26.03
C THR A 1094 -36.07 17.36 26.45
N THR A 1095 -35.54 18.51 26.07
CA THR A 1095 -36.20 19.82 26.12
C THR A 1095 -36.61 20.24 24.71
N ASP A 1096 -37.86 20.69 24.57
CA ASP A 1096 -38.41 21.25 23.32
C ASP A 1096 -37.78 22.61 23.03
N PHE A 1097 -36.61 22.57 22.38
CA PHE A 1097 -35.82 23.71 21.98
C PHE A 1097 -34.82 23.29 20.91
N SER A 1098 -34.83 24.00 19.78
CA SER A 1098 -33.96 23.64 18.66
C SER A 1098 -32.49 23.88 18.98
N TRP A 1099 -31.65 22.88 18.69
CA TRP A 1099 -30.22 22.92 18.91
C TRP A 1099 -29.49 22.14 17.81
N ASN A 1100 -28.45 22.74 17.22
CA ASN A 1100 -27.63 22.10 16.17
C ASN A 1100 -28.43 21.46 15.02
N GLY A 1101 -29.48 22.15 14.55
CA GLY A 1101 -30.30 21.69 13.42
C GLY A 1101 -31.32 20.60 13.77
N ARG A 1102 -31.55 20.30 15.05
CA ARG A 1102 -32.55 19.34 15.54
C ARG A 1102 -33.67 20.04 16.29
N SER A 1103 -34.82 19.37 16.40
CA SER A 1103 -36.02 19.93 17.06
C SER A 1103 -35.89 20.02 18.59
N ASN A 1104 -35.14 19.12 19.22
CA ASN A 1104 -34.97 19.06 20.67
C ASN A 1104 -33.49 19.05 21.07
N PHE A 1105 -33.20 19.22 22.36
CA PHE A 1105 -31.89 18.88 22.93
C PHE A 1105 -32.03 18.11 24.24
N LEU A 1106 -31.00 17.35 24.60
CA LEU A 1106 -30.79 16.84 25.96
C LEU A 1106 -29.38 17.19 26.44
N GLN A 1107 -29.14 17.05 27.74
CA GLN A 1107 -27.83 17.32 28.35
C GLN A 1107 -27.18 16.02 28.79
N VAL A 1108 -25.89 15.88 28.49
CA VAL A 1108 -25.10 14.70 28.86
C VAL A 1108 -23.85 15.10 29.64
N TYR A 1109 -23.41 14.19 30.50
CA TYR A 1109 -22.03 14.17 30.97
C TYR A 1109 -21.20 13.36 29.96
N THR A 1110 -20.14 13.95 29.42
CA THR A 1110 -19.25 13.29 28.45
C THR A 1110 -17.82 13.31 29.00
N PRO A 1111 -17.35 12.22 29.63
CA PRO A 1111 -15.97 12.15 30.07
C PRO A 1111 -14.99 12.20 28.90
N THR A 1112 -13.77 12.70 29.15
CA THR A 1112 -12.68 12.68 28.17
C THR A 1112 -12.45 11.26 27.62
N ARG A 1113 -12.26 11.15 26.30
CA ARG A 1113 -12.02 9.89 25.58
C ARG A 1113 -13.09 8.82 25.83
N THR A 1114 -14.36 9.21 25.71
CA THR A 1114 -15.48 8.28 25.82
C THR A 1114 -16.46 8.43 24.67
N ALA A 1115 -17.26 7.41 24.45
CA ALA A 1115 -18.41 7.45 23.57
C ALA A 1115 -19.63 6.83 24.24
N LEU A 1116 -20.78 7.48 24.04
CA LEU A 1116 -22.09 7.03 24.49
C LEU A 1116 -22.98 6.80 23.27
N VAL A 1117 -23.72 5.70 23.31
CA VAL A 1117 -24.84 5.43 22.41
C VAL A 1117 -26.09 5.35 23.25
N LEU A 1118 -27.07 6.19 22.90
CA LEU A 1118 -28.32 6.33 23.62
C LEU A 1118 -29.48 5.88 22.73
N ALA A 1119 -30.43 5.14 23.31
CA ALA A 1119 -31.71 4.82 22.67
C ALA A 1119 -32.85 5.47 23.43
N LEU A 1120 -33.96 5.68 22.74
CA LEU A 1120 -35.20 6.13 23.35
C LEU A 1120 -35.74 5.04 24.29
N GLU A 1121 -36.14 5.39 25.50
CA GLU A 1121 -36.54 4.44 26.55
C GLU A 1121 -37.73 3.57 26.12
N GLU A 1122 -38.61 4.07 25.24
CA GLU A 1122 -39.75 3.33 24.70
C GLU A 1122 -39.37 2.25 23.67
N THR A 1123 -38.12 2.23 23.17
CA THR A 1123 -37.63 1.25 22.19
C THR A 1123 -36.76 0.16 22.82
N LEU A 1124 -36.52 0.22 24.13
CA LEU A 1124 -35.68 -0.73 24.88
C LEU A 1124 -36.40 -2.01 25.27
#